data_AF-A0A0D6BA79-F1
#
_entry.id   AF-A0A0D6BA79-F1
#
_cell.length_a   1.000
_cell.length_b   1.000
_cell.length_c   1.000
_cell.angle_alpha   90.00
_cell.angle_beta   90.00
_cell.angle_gamma   90.00
#
_symmetry.space_group_name_H-M   'P 1'
#
loop_
_entity.id
_entity.type
_entity.pdbx_description
1 polymer ?
#
loop_
_entity_poly.entity_id
_entity_poly.type
_entity_poly.pdbx_seq_one_letter_code
_entity_poly.pdbx_strand_id
1 'polypeptide(L)'
;MKRFLQLVMAFSGAAGLFGGSTAGALVLRGIATSDEEVEKAGPEAPPGGAETAELAAQSAEADDIGMDETGAEEDPASAAAGDETGDVAAGGSGATGRNASDGDAFDAAHADAVALPDTTTEPGGFVASTPSEGSVLSPAIVKFASLLGVDPWSLVSSDGGSGSGSGGQTPPDDGVGGPPPVDGGGGDGDPGDGPDDGPGEGPGGDLGGEPPDQGPDEGQDGSGTSVPLDGELEVTTGRVTTLTLPDAEDAVSVEIVAGPGFGNVTVNPDLSLALVLTGETQTGALSFDYAVTHADGTVTTHGASLSAVPGEQGGGWGAGDFYMLETAADGSLVIEHGDVHETVYVTASEDGLSRADIAAMEGMKVEQVNDYWLADQTTYGFDEGLAVDQDVGSAIWRSLTGPEPSSHWLLLERGYSYDDFKGLVDPSIRGESELHPIYVGAYGEGAPPEITEEMRSFAQTKENVVVEGLTFSDGMALDNVSNMLLSDLAISGDSLLVGHADGLTLRNSSVMDVWRETPVNDSDTWAQHPNRVSGFYMSASERVLIENTLFDHNGWEDGYDYARSVEQGQPPSMYSHNIYFSAANNDVTLRDNIIMRAASYGAQFRMGGVVEDNVFLDNNGAINPAKGGSDASGNYSLVLGNVVTSAGYKRVDHSEGALSQGIDMKGAQASMVGNIIAHLADPNNAAEVAEKEGGQFALAIRGSLYFNDTVIYNWSGSKSAAKSGETEANIEGLDRAVLDQTTIQNFAADLLGKPSATISDLADYLRMQADGALDGMVDADLITAFFRTGFGMDTGLRAEETVLRFIPDDRGEGMRWDNRLNWSTDDLPGTQDGDSVDLGGNWVSYGSTTTALADLDLGQGGWLNVAQGRLDIEGAIAVGSSGGRLTLDGAGQFWTDGYADSDLLSISVMGGRFANTGVFMGNADLTVGENGQAILATDGAGFLLEAGRTLTVMGDDAKVGFDGEGGLALLRLDDDATLKFVAEDGAMGTIGEFRSGRFETSDVVSGVDLGEATLAIDLSGMAGAPSQTVLLEADELIGRFGDLDFTGLGENRNATVTIDYASDQVRLTLSASGTGTGQVTLDILGAESDGSGMTHYQEILEALQADYGTPITDPIAAPPTGASASILDW
;
A
#
# COMPACT_ATOMS: atom_id res chain seq x y z
N MET A 1 20.66 16.50 40.94
CA MET A 1 20.02 17.84 40.84
C MET A 1 20.54 18.93 41.80
N LYS A 2 20.22 18.93 43.12
CA LYS A 2 20.23 20.12 44.05
C LYS A 2 21.54 20.92 44.31
N ARG A 3 22.56 20.82 43.45
CA ARG A 3 23.73 21.73 43.38
C ARG A 3 24.00 22.34 42.00
N PHE A 4 23.32 21.91 40.94
CA PHE A 4 23.49 22.47 39.59
C PHE A 4 22.77 23.83 39.44
N LEU A 5 21.59 23.95 40.08
CA LEU A 5 20.68 25.10 40.03
C LEU A 5 21.20 26.42 40.65
N GLN A 6 22.48 26.53 41.00
CA GLN A 6 23.10 27.74 41.57
C GLN A 6 24.19 28.39 40.70
N LEU A 7 24.48 27.86 39.50
CA LEU A 7 25.53 28.41 38.63
C LEU A 7 25.00 29.25 37.44
N VAL A 8 23.74 29.11 37.06
CA VAL A 8 23.17 29.73 35.84
C VAL A 8 22.66 31.17 36.07
N MET A 9 22.19 31.53 37.27
CA MET A 9 21.66 32.88 37.57
C MET A 9 22.74 33.96 37.76
N ALA A 10 23.75 34.01 36.88
CA ALA A 10 24.92 34.86 37.08
C ALA A 10 25.61 35.44 35.83
N PHE A 11 24.94 35.59 34.66
CA PHE A 11 25.34 36.61 33.66
C PHE A 11 24.21 36.98 32.68
N SER A 12 23.40 37.99 33.02
CA SER A 12 22.50 38.68 32.09
C SER A 12 22.44 40.17 32.45
N GLY A 13 22.89 41.06 31.55
CA GLY A 13 23.16 42.45 31.94
C GLY A 13 23.45 43.46 30.83
N ALA A 14 22.37 43.95 30.22
CA ALA A 14 22.22 45.24 29.52
C ALA A 14 22.76 45.45 28.08
N ALA A 15 21.79 45.77 27.19
CA ALA A 15 21.86 46.53 25.92
C ALA A 15 22.65 45.92 24.73
N GLY A 16 22.21 46.09 23.47
CA GLY A 16 20.93 46.63 22.96
C GLY A 16 21.01 47.17 21.52
N LEU A 17 19.90 47.07 20.76
CA LEU A 17 19.60 47.76 19.48
C LEU A 17 20.74 47.95 18.45
N PHE A 18 20.84 47.06 17.45
CA PHE A 18 20.58 47.37 16.01
C PHE A 18 20.99 46.21 15.06
N GLY A 19 20.08 45.84 14.16
CA GLY A 19 20.23 45.22 12.82
C GLY A 19 21.40 44.29 12.46
N GLY A 20 21.06 43.08 12.01
CA GLY A 20 21.94 42.17 11.24
C GLY A 20 21.14 40.98 10.70
N SER A 21 21.31 40.63 9.43
CA SER A 21 20.50 39.62 8.72
C SER A 21 21.34 38.50 8.09
N THR A 22 21.02 37.26 8.43
CA THR A 22 21.26 36.01 7.65
C THR A 22 20.25 35.00 8.19
N ALA A 23 19.40 34.30 7.42
CA ALA A 23 19.53 33.74 6.07
C ALA A 23 20.43 32.49 6.01
N GLY A 24 19.81 31.34 6.30
CA GLY A 24 20.14 30.01 5.82
C GLY A 24 18.79 29.30 5.68
N ALA A 25 18.27 28.99 4.49
CA ALA A 25 18.79 28.12 3.42
C ALA A 25 18.08 26.76 3.47
N LEU A 26 16.78 26.80 3.19
CA LEU A 26 16.01 25.65 2.71
C LEU A 26 16.68 25.10 1.44
N VAL A 27 16.78 23.78 1.32
CA VAL A 27 17.27 23.11 0.10
C VAL A 27 16.23 22.07 -0.32
N LEU A 28 15.58 22.32 -1.46
CA LEU A 28 14.80 21.30 -2.15
C LEU A 28 15.76 20.35 -2.88
N ARG A 29 15.49 19.04 -2.87
CA ARG A 29 15.85 18.19 -4.01
C ARG A 29 14.91 18.53 -5.17
N GLY A 30 15.39 18.45 -6.41
CA GLY A 30 14.62 18.81 -7.59
C GLY A 30 14.88 17.88 -8.76
N ILE A 31 13.81 17.54 -9.48
CA ILE A 31 13.83 16.68 -10.67
C ILE A 31 14.70 17.30 -11.77
N ALA A 32 15.39 16.44 -12.54
CA ALA A 32 16.43 16.84 -13.48
C ALA A 32 15.90 17.51 -14.77
N THR A 33 16.73 18.37 -15.36
CA THR A 33 16.69 18.72 -16.79
C THR A 33 18.09 18.66 -17.38
N SER A 34 18.26 17.90 -18.46
CA SER A 34 19.51 17.52 -19.16
C SER A 34 20.57 18.61 -19.43
N ASP A 35 21.84 18.30 -19.14
CA ASP A 35 23.06 18.25 -20.01
C ASP A 35 23.20 19.25 -21.19
N GLU A 36 24.36 19.83 -21.59
CA GLU A 36 25.78 19.96 -21.14
C GLU A 36 26.35 21.25 -21.86
N GLU A 37 27.62 21.63 -22.08
CA GLU A 37 28.95 20.99 -22.03
C GLU A 37 29.98 21.88 -21.27
N VAL A 38 30.78 21.27 -20.38
CA VAL A 38 32.20 21.57 -20.04
C VAL A 38 32.76 22.97 -20.40
N GLU A 39 33.29 23.70 -19.40
CA GLU A 39 34.72 24.07 -19.45
C GLU A 39 35.40 24.27 -18.09
N LYS A 40 36.74 24.20 -18.09
CA LYS A 40 37.58 23.98 -16.90
C LYS A 40 38.10 25.27 -16.26
N ALA A 41 38.24 25.25 -14.93
CA ALA A 41 39.09 26.21 -14.23
C ALA A 41 40.55 26.06 -14.68
N GLY A 42 41.16 27.16 -15.15
CA GLY A 42 42.56 27.20 -15.59
C GLY A 42 43.52 27.85 -14.58
N PRO A 43 44.80 27.41 -14.52
CA PRO A 43 45.84 28.11 -13.79
C PRO A 43 46.59 29.13 -14.67
N GLU A 44 46.90 30.29 -14.07
CA GLU A 44 47.90 31.34 -14.39
C GLU A 44 48.36 31.62 -15.85
N ALA A 45 48.39 32.92 -16.21
CA ALA A 45 48.70 33.46 -17.54
C ALA A 45 50.20 33.85 -17.72
N PRO A 46 50.67 34.58 -18.78
CA PRO A 46 50.15 34.89 -20.14
C PRO A 46 51.27 34.70 -21.23
N PRO A 47 51.39 35.50 -22.35
CA PRO A 47 50.50 35.80 -23.49
C PRO A 47 51.11 35.51 -24.89
N GLY A 48 50.33 35.57 -25.99
CA GLY A 48 50.86 35.94 -27.32
C GLY A 48 50.00 35.63 -28.57
N GLY A 49 49.88 36.61 -29.50
CA GLY A 49 49.18 36.48 -30.80
C GLY A 49 47.67 36.76 -30.73
N ALA A 50 46.96 37.42 -31.66
CA ALA A 50 47.16 37.70 -33.10
C ALA A 50 47.24 36.43 -33.97
N GLU A 51 46.59 36.32 -35.14
CA GLU A 51 46.10 37.39 -36.05
C GLU A 51 45.05 36.81 -37.04
N THR A 52 44.03 37.60 -37.45
CA THR A 52 43.30 37.60 -38.77
C THR A 52 42.77 36.31 -39.47
N ALA A 53 41.83 36.32 -40.42
CA ALA A 53 40.68 37.19 -40.81
C ALA A 53 40.05 36.61 -42.12
N GLU A 54 39.03 37.31 -42.67
CA GLU A 54 38.54 37.23 -44.07
C GLU A 54 37.75 35.96 -44.49
N LEU A 55 36.79 35.94 -45.45
CA LEU A 55 35.93 36.90 -46.21
C LEU A 55 34.93 36.00 -47.03
N ALA A 56 33.86 36.42 -47.74
CA ALA A 56 33.32 37.74 -48.13
C ALA A 56 31.82 37.65 -48.56
N ALA A 57 31.13 38.80 -48.51
CA ALA A 57 30.09 39.27 -49.46
C ALA A 57 28.69 38.59 -49.46
N GLN A 58 27.59 39.23 -49.95
CA GLN A 58 27.52 40.42 -50.83
C GLN A 58 26.22 41.28 -50.73
N SER A 59 26.40 42.61 -50.87
CA SER A 59 25.51 43.67 -51.48
C SER A 59 24.20 44.22 -50.85
N ALA A 60 24.16 45.58 -50.80
CA ALA A 60 23.05 46.53 -51.05
C ALA A 60 21.90 46.67 -50.01
N GLU A 61 21.63 47.83 -49.38
CA GLU A 61 21.11 49.15 -49.86
C GLU A 61 19.58 49.16 -50.16
N ALA A 62 18.75 50.13 -49.73
CA ALA A 62 18.90 51.29 -48.82
C ALA A 62 17.51 51.94 -48.43
N ASP A 63 17.55 52.93 -47.53
CA ASP A 63 16.61 54.06 -47.26
C ASP A 63 15.17 53.87 -46.70
N ASP A 64 14.97 54.40 -45.47
CA ASP A 64 14.06 55.54 -45.07
C ASP A 64 12.53 55.49 -45.42
N ILE A 65 11.54 56.04 -44.67
CA ILE A 65 11.47 57.18 -43.73
C ILE A 65 10.26 57.02 -42.75
N GLY A 66 10.32 57.58 -41.52
CA GLY A 66 9.19 58.40 -40.99
C GLY A 66 8.49 58.11 -39.64
N MET A 67 9.02 58.68 -38.54
CA MET A 67 8.35 59.59 -37.55
C MET A 67 6.82 59.49 -37.24
N ASP A 68 6.25 59.67 -36.02
CA ASP A 68 6.69 60.09 -34.67
C ASP A 68 5.47 60.30 -33.72
N GLU A 69 5.70 60.23 -32.40
CA GLU A 69 5.07 60.89 -31.20
C GLU A 69 3.57 60.87 -30.74
N THR A 70 3.42 60.86 -29.39
CA THR A 70 2.27 61.22 -28.48
C THR A 70 1.03 60.29 -28.36
N GLY A 71 0.33 60.19 -27.21
CA GLY A 71 0.65 60.63 -25.83
C GLY A 71 -0.54 60.87 -24.85
N ALA A 72 -0.34 60.53 -23.56
CA ALA A 72 -1.00 61.02 -22.31
C ALA A 72 -2.47 60.65 -21.88
N GLU A 73 -2.54 60.02 -20.69
CA GLU A 73 -3.33 60.36 -19.47
C GLU A 73 -4.88 60.21 -19.33
N GLU A 74 -5.26 60.06 -18.04
CA GLU A 74 -6.56 60.17 -17.33
C GLU A 74 -7.57 58.99 -17.23
N ASP A 75 -8.12 58.90 -16.01
CA ASP A 75 -9.11 58.01 -15.36
C ASP A 75 -9.99 58.97 -14.48
N PRO A 76 -11.22 58.68 -13.96
CA PRO A 76 -12.07 57.47 -14.00
C PRO A 76 -13.55 57.71 -14.40
N ALA A 77 -14.38 56.67 -14.17
CA ALA A 77 -15.69 56.72 -13.50
C ALA A 77 -17.04 56.65 -14.28
N SER A 78 -17.76 55.55 -13.98
CA SER A 78 -19.18 55.48 -13.56
C SER A 78 -20.36 55.34 -14.56
N ALA A 79 -21.25 54.42 -14.18
CA ALA A 79 -22.73 54.50 -14.19
C ALA A 79 -23.59 54.21 -15.45
N ALA A 80 -24.30 53.07 -15.36
CA ALA A 80 -25.79 52.94 -15.43
C ALA A 80 -26.56 52.72 -16.77
N ALA A 81 -27.13 51.51 -16.84
CA ALA A 81 -28.55 51.18 -17.11
C ALA A 81 -29.19 51.30 -18.53
N GLY A 82 -30.15 50.40 -18.79
CA GLY A 82 -30.92 50.23 -20.04
C GLY A 82 -30.69 48.83 -20.65
N ASP A 83 -31.49 47.76 -20.48
CA ASP A 83 -32.95 47.53 -20.32
C ASP A 83 -33.68 47.15 -21.65
N GLU A 84 -34.74 46.34 -21.52
CA GLU A 84 -35.73 45.84 -22.51
C GLU A 84 -35.34 44.83 -23.64
N THR A 85 -35.65 43.55 -23.38
CA THR A 85 -36.37 42.57 -24.27
C THR A 85 -35.72 41.91 -25.50
N GLY A 86 -36.01 40.61 -25.70
CA GLY A 86 -35.83 39.88 -26.97
C GLY A 86 -36.01 38.35 -26.86
N ASP A 87 -36.98 37.76 -27.56
CA ASP A 87 -37.31 36.31 -27.49
C ASP A 87 -36.40 35.37 -28.31
N VAL A 88 -36.06 34.24 -27.68
CA VAL A 88 -35.96 32.86 -28.21
C VAL A 88 -35.72 32.64 -29.72
N ALA A 89 -34.55 32.06 -30.04
CA ALA A 89 -34.41 31.03 -31.10
C ALA A 89 -33.18 30.12 -30.82
N ALA A 90 -33.32 28.80 -31.02
CA ALA A 90 -32.30 27.81 -30.67
C ALA A 90 -31.14 27.70 -31.69
N GLY A 91 -29.98 27.21 -31.23
CA GLY A 91 -28.88 26.82 -32.12
C GLY A 91 -27.68 26.14 -31.44
N GLY A 92 -27.36 24.92 -31.89
CA GLY A 92 -25.99 24.35 -31.85
C GLY A 92 -25.47 23.81 -30.52
N SER A 93 -25.64 22.52 -30.29
CA SER A 93 -24.83 21.76 -29.31
C SER A 93 -23.37 21.63 -29.79
N GLY A 94 -22.40 21.92 -28.91
CA GLY A 94 -20.98 21.69 -29.22
C GLY A 94 -20.03 22.38 -28.25
N ALA A 95 -19.74 21.75 -27.12
CA ALA A 95 -18.77 22.23 -26.13
C ALA A 95 -17.97 21.05 -25.54
N THR A 96 -16.78 20.81 -26.08
CA THR A 96 -15.77 19.96 -25.44
C THR A 96 -15.13 20.76 -24.30
N GLY A 97 -15.62 20.57 -23.07
CA GLY A 97 -15.01 21.13 -21.87
C GLY A 97 -13.61 20.54 -21.66
N ARG A 98 -12.60 21.41 -21.53
CA ARG A 98 -11.27 21.03 -21.06
C ARG A 98 -11.17 21.47 -19.61
N ASN A 99 -11.04 20.53 -18.68
CA ASN A 99 -10.64 20.87 -17.31
C ASN A 99 -9.15 21.24 -17.32
N ALA A 100 -8.82 22.32 -16.63
CA ALA A 100 -7.47 22.82 -16.41
C ALA A 100 -7.51 23.76 -15.19
N SER A 101 -8.01 23.24 -14.07
CA SER A 101 -8.30 23.99 -12.83
C SER A 101 -8.44 23.03 -11.65
N ASP A 102 -7.59 22.00 -11.59
CA ASP A 102 -7.69 20.93 -10.58
C ASP A 102 -7.21 21.37 -9.17
N GLY A 103 -6.65 22.58 -9.04
CA GLY A 103 -6.26 23.20 -7.76
C GLY A 103 -7.39 23.93 -7.01
N ASP A 104 -8.49 24.29 -7.68
CA ASP A 104 -9.60 25.11 -7.12
C ASP A 104 -10.47 24.35 -6.08
N ALA A 105 -10.02 23.17 -5.63
CA ALA A 105 -10.61 22.42 -4.53
C ALA A 105 -9.96 22.78 -3.18
N PHE A 106 -8.63 22.88 -3.12
CA PHE A 106 -7.90 23.16 -1.88
C PHE A 106 -8.11 24.61 -1.40
N ASP A 107 -7.96 25.58 -2.31
CA ASP A 107 -8.16 27.01 -2.00
C ASP A 107 -9.59 27.36 -1.56
N ALA A 108 -10.58 26.50 -1.86
CA ALA A 108 -11.98 26.71 -1.48
C ALA A 108 -12.24 26.40 0.01
N ALA A 109 -11.51 25.44 0.60
CA ALA A 109 -11.65 25.05 2.01
C ALA A 109 -11.12 26.12 2.99
N HIS A 110 -10.40 27.14 2.50
CA HIS A 110 -9.82 28.20 3.32
C HIS A 110 -10.79 29.36 3.66
N ALA A 111 -12.02 29.37 3.14
CA ALA A 111 -12.79 30.60 2.99
C ALA A 111 -13.84 30.91 4.07
N ASP A 112 -14.69 29.96 4.46
CA ASP A 112 -15.94 30.24 5.18
C ASP A 112 -15.94 29.75 6.64
N ALA A 113 -16.31 30.66 7.56
CA ALA A 113 -16.52 30.37 8.97
C ALA A 113 -17.50 31.38 9.61
N VAL A 114 -18.08 30.97 10.74
CA VAL A 114 -18.82 31.77 11.77
C VAL A 114 -20.36 31.69 11.77
N ALA A 115 -20.83 30.81 12.68
CA ALA A 115 -21.97 30.95 13.60
C ALA A 115 -23.41 30.61 13.16
N LEU A 116 -23.93 29.54 13.78
CA LEU A 116 -25.36 29.31 14.07
C LEU A 116 -25.57 29.07 15.59
N PRO A 117 -26.80 29.23 16.14
CA PRO A 117 -27.08 29.04 17.57
C PRO A 117 -27.89 27.78 17.93
N ASP A 118 -27.55 27.19 19.08
CA ASP A 118 -28.22 26.08 19.79
C ASP A 118 -29.76 26.16 19.87
N THR A 119 -30.44 25.05 19.56
CA THR A 119 -31.62 24.56 20.32
C THR A 119 -31.71 23.03 20.38
N THR A 120 -31.51 22.45 21.58
CA THR A 120 -31.66 21.01 21.90
C THR A 120 -33.05 20.38 21.69
N THR A 121 -33.11 19.09 21.31
CA THR A 121 -34.21 18.15 21.65
C THR A 121 -33.68 16.71 21.83
N GLU A 122 -34.19 15.99 22.84
CA GLU A 122 -33.69 14.67 23.29
C GLU A 122 -34.04 13.48 22.35
N PRO A 123 -33.14 12.49 22.16
CA PRO A 123 -33.43 11.24 21.46
C PRO A 123 -34.19 10.21 22.30
N GLY A 124 -34.95 9.33 21.65
CA GLY A 124 -35.65 8.20 22.29
C GLY A 124 -34.81 6.93 22.27
N GLY A 125 -34.30 6.52 23.43
CA GLY A 125 -33.30 5.44 23.52
C GLY A 125 -33.75 4.05 23.05
N PHE A 126 -32.81 3.34 22.42
CA PHE A 126 -32.85 1.90 22.15
C PHE A 126 -32.02 1.12 23.19
N VAL A 127 -32.10 -0.21 23.18
CA VAL A 127 -31.47 -1.09 24.17
C VAL A 127 -30.47 -2.00 23.48
N ALA A 128 -29.18 -1.72 23.69
CA ALA A 128 -28.09 -2.61 23.30
C ALA A 128 -28.04 -3.86 24.21
N SER A 129 -27.40 -4.93 23.73
CA SER A 129 -27.13 -6.14 24.48
C SER A 129 -25.69 -6.60 24.24
N THR A 130 -25.00 -6.97 25.31
CA THR A 130 -23.60 -7.41 25.32
C THR A 130 -23.35 -8.61 24.40
N PRO A 131 -22.14 -8.75 23.82
CA PRO A 131 -21.75 -9.94 23.05
C PRO A 131 -21.73 -11.20 23.93
N SER A 132 -21.74 -12.37 23.29
CA SER A 132 -21.63 -13.66 23.99
C SER A 132 -20.86 -14.67 23.16
N GLU A 133 -19.89 -15.34 23.78
CA GLU A 133 -19.07 -16.40 23.18
C GLU A 133 -19.92 -17.43 22.40
N GLY A 134 -19.69 -17.53 21.08
CA GLY A 134 -20.43 -18.42 20.19
C GLY A 134 -21.10 -17.68 19.04
N SER A 135 -20.30 -17.06 18.16
CA SER A 135 -20.75 -16.58 16.87
C SER A 135 -21.38 -17.73 16.06
N VAL A 136 -22.50 -17.44 15.40
CA VAL A 136 -23.23 -18.42 14.57
C VAL A 136 -23.42 -17.83 13.19
N LEU A 137 -22.63 -18.32 12.24
CA LEU A 137 -22.70 -17.90 10.84
C LEU A 137 -24.13 -17.94 10.30
N SER A 138 -24.45 -16.93 9.49
CA SER A 138 -25.79 -16.81 8.94
C SER A 138 -26.12 -18.05 8.08
N PRO A 139 -27.38 -18.55 8.09
CA PRO A 139 -27.79 -19.64 7.22
C PRO A 139 -27.61 -19.34 5.72
N ALA A 140 -27.40 -18.07 5.35
CA ALA A 140 -27.05 -17.65 4.00
C ALA A 140 -25.55 -17.85 3.71
N ILE A 141 -24.64 -17.44 4.61
CA ILE A 141 -23.19 -17.72 4.48
C ILE A 141 -22.96 -19.23 4.38
N VAL A 142 -23.61 -20.03 5.25
CA VAL A 142 -23.55 -21.51 5.19
C VAL A 142 -24.14 -22.08 3.89
N LYS A 143 -25.13 -21.41 3.29
CA LYS A 143 -25.68 -21.78 1.97
C LYS A 143 -24.70 -21.44 0.84
N PHE A 144 -24.05 -20.28 0.87
CA PHE A 144 -23.09 -19.86 -0.14
C PHE A 144 -21.80 -20.69 -0.07
N ALA A 145 -21.27 -20.98 1.11
CA ALA A 145 -20.18 -21.93 1.29
C ALA A 145 -20.52 -23.32 0.73
N SER A 146 -21.72 -23.83 1.01
CA SER A 146 -22.22 -25.09 0.43
C SER A 146 -22.51 -25.02 -1.08
N LEU A 147 -22.48 -23.83 -1.70
CA LEU A 147 -22.57 -23.63 -3.16
C LEU A 147 -21.16 -23.59 -3.78
N LEU A 148 -20.23 -22.88 -3.12
CA LEU A 148 -18.84 -22.66 -3.51
C LEU A 148 -17.93 -23.87 -3.24
N GLY A 149 -18.31 -24.74 -2.28
CA GLY A 149 -17.56 -25.93 -1.88
C GLY A 149 -16.57 -25.73 -0.74
N VAL A 150 -16.47 -24.51 -0.21
CA VAL A 150 -15.50 -24.08 0.83
C VAL A 150 -16.06 -24.22 2.26
N ASP A 151 -15.22 -23.99 3.28
CA ASP A 151 -15.69 -23.88 4.66
C ASP A 151 -16.48 -22.56 4.82
N PRO A 152 -17.64 -22.55 5.50
CA PRO A 152 -18.39 -21.32 5.71
C PRO A 152 -17.67 -20.26 6.54
N TRP A 153 -16.60 -20.58 7.28
CA TRP A 153 -15.76 -19.58 7.94
C TRP A 153 -14.75 -18.91 6.99
N SER A 154 -14.29 -19.59 5.92
CA SER A 154 -13.37 -19.02 4.92
C SER A 154 -14.06 -18.09 3.90
N LEU A 155 -15.25 -17.59 4.23
CA LEU A 155 -16.01 -16.55 3.53
C LEU A 155 -16.30 -15.35 4.47
N VAL A 156 -15.57 -15.29 5.58
CA VAL A 156 -15.81 -14.36 6.71
C VAL A 156 -14.53 -14.04 7.49
N SER A 157 -13.46 -14.82 7.31
CA SER A 157 -12.09 -14.44 7.65
C SER A 157 -11.50 -13.58 6.53
N SER A 158 -11.23 -12.31 6.81
CA SER A 158 -10.67 -11.35 5.84
C SER A 158 -9.15 -11.45 5.64
N ASP A 159 -8.57 -12.61 5.96
CA ASP A 159 -7.20 -13.01 5.66
C ASP A 159 -7.10 -14.54 5.82
N GLY A 160 -6.11 -15.17 5.17
CA GLY A 160 -5.93 -16.63 5.18
C GLY A 160 -5.13 -17.14 6.38
N GLY A 161 -5.71 -18.04 7.18
CA GLY A 161 -5.00 -18.79 8.22
C GLY A 161 -5.91 -19.25 9.37
N SER A 162 -5.95 -20.55 9.68
CA SER A 162 -6.82 -21.08 10.76
C SER A 162 -6.15 -22.17 11.62
N GLY A 163 -5.20 -21.71 12.44
CA GLY A 163 -4.24 -22.55 13.18
C GLY A 163 -4.82 -23.68 14.04
N SER A 164 -4.08 -24.80 14.09
CA SER A 164 -4.61 -26.09 14.59
C SER A 164 -4.52 -26.33 16.11
N GLY A 165 -5.68 -26.42 16.77
CA GLY A 165 -5.80 -26.78 18.19
C GLY A 165 -5.76 -28.29 18.48
N SER A 166 -4.57 -28.87 18.70
CA SER A 166 -4.43 -30.33 18.91
C SER A 166 -4.92 -30.83 20.29
N GLY A 167 -5.79 -31.85 20.33
CA GLY A 167 -6.36 -32.35 21.60
C GLY A 167 -7.39 -33.48 21.53
N GLY A 168 -7.11 -34.57 20.82
CA GLY A 168 -8.14 -35.57 20.44
C GLY A 168 -8.54 -36.65 21.47
N GLN A 169 -9.80 -37.12 21.37
CA GLN A 169 -10.18 -38.52 21.67
C GLN A 169 -11.56 -38.91 21.10
N THR A 170 -11.62 -40.04 20.39
CA THR A 170 -12.84 -40.76 19.95
C THR A 170 -12.86 -42.17 20.58
N PRO A 171 -13.85 -43.07 20.39
CA PRO A 171 -15.23 -43.00 19.83
C PRO A 171 -16.26 -43.47 20.93
N PRO A 172 -17.47 -44.08 20.73
CA PRO A 172 -18.14 -44.52 19.48
C PRO A 172 -19.69 -44.44 19.33
N ASP A 173 -20.09 -44.43 18.04
CA ASP A 173 -21.15 -45.24 17.37
C ASP A 173 -22.61 -45.31 17.90
N ASP A 174 -23.57 -44.93 17.03
CA ASP A 174 -24.84 -45.64 16.77
C ASP A 174 -25.53 -44.99 15.53
N GLY A 175 -25.72 -45.72 14.42
CA GLY A 175 -26.16 -45.14 13.11
C GLY A 175 -27.56 -45.53 12.58
N VAL A 176 -27.64 -45.79 11.25
CA VAL A 176 -28.75 -46.39 10.43
C VAL A 176 -29.56 -45.44 9.50
N GLY A 177 -29.49 -45.69 8.18
CA GLY A 177 -30.71 -45.75 7.32
C GLY A 177 -30.73 -45.06 5.94
N GLY A 178 -30.88 -45.85 4.85
CA GLY A 178 -31.31 -45.43 3.50
C GLY A 178 -31.57 -46.66 2.60
N PRO A 179 -31.84 -46.56 1.27
CA PRO A 179 -32.35 -45.45 0.46
C PRO A 179 -33.88 -45.66 0.22
N PRO A 180 -34.53 -45.99 -0.94
CA PRO A 180 -34.13 -46.24 -2.35
C PRO A 180 -34.80 -45.33 -3.44
N PRO A 181 -34.34 -45.36 -4.72
CA PRO A 181 -34.85 -44.51 -5.82
C PRO A 181 -35.83 -45.21 -6.80
N VAL A 182 -36.43 -44.47 -7.75
CA VAL A 182 -37.17 -45.00 -8.93
C VAL A 182 -36.95 -44.14 -10.19
N ASP A 183 -36.90 -44.81 -11.35
CA ASP A 183 -36.62 -44.36 -12.73
C ASP A 183 -37.90 -44.15 -13.59
N GLY A 184 -37.79 -43.55 -14.79
CA GLY A 184 -38.73 -43.73 -15.91
C GLY A 184 -39.28 -42.46 -16.60
N GLY A 185 -38.71 -42.04 -17.74
CA GLY A 185 -39.14 -40.86 -18.52
C GLY A 185 -39.77 -41.12 -19.91
N GLY A 186 -39.78 -40.07 -20.77
CA GLY A 186 -39.87 -40.15 -22.25
C GLY A 186 -41.21 -39.78 -22.94
N GLY A 187 -41.12 -39.08 -24.10
CA GLY A 187 -42.12 -39.16 -25.19
C GLY A 187 -42.59 -37.88 -25.92
N ASP A 188 -41.98 -37.60 -27.09
CA ASP A 188 -42.52 -37.05 -28.37
C ASP A 188 -43.54 -35.86 -28.44
N GLY A 189 -43.36 -34.90 -29.38
CA GLY A 189 -44.41 -33.88 -29.63
C GLY A 189 -44.30 -32.74 -30.68
N ASP A 190 -43.52 -32.83 -31.76
CA ASP A 190 -43.48 -31.84 -32.90
C ASP A 190 -44.43 -32.30 -34.07
N PRO A 191 -44.82 -31.56 -35.15
CA PRO A 191 -44.57 -30.15 -35.59
C PRO A 191 -45.82 -29.31 -36.01
N GLY A 192 -45.59 -28.08 -36.52
CA GLY A 192 -46.56 -27.31 -37.33
C GLY A 192 -45.97 -26.18 -38.20
N ASP A 193 -46.11 -26.25 -39.53
CA ASP A 193 -45.52 -25.33 -40.53
C ASP A 193 -46.15 -23.92 -40.66
N GLY A 194 -45.44 -22.99 -41.35
CA GLY A 194 -45.78 -21.55 -41.62
C GLY A 194 -46.91 -21.30 -42.65
N PRO A 195 -46.75 -20.48 -43.73
CA PRO A 195 -45.59 -19.70 -44.22
C PRO A 195 -45.92 -18.27 -44.80
N ASP A 196 -44.97 -17.73 -45.59
CA ASP A 196 -45.09 -16.85 -46.79
C ASP A 196 -45.00 -15.29 -46.79
N ASP A 197 -44.16 -14.86 -47.75
CA ASP A 197 -44.18 -13.68 -48.66
C ASP A 197 -43.67 -12.25 -48.29
N GLY A 198 -42.74 -11.78 -49.14
CA GLY A 198 -42.37 -10.37 -49.40
C GLY A 198 -43.09 -9.83 -50.65
N PRO A 199 -42.46 -9.12 -51.63
CA PRO A 199 -41.08 -8.61 -51.74
C PRO A 199 -41.01 -7.10 -52.18
N GLY A 200 -39.83 -6.55 -52.52
CA GLY A 200 -39.73 -5.28 -53.29
C GLY A 200 -38.35 -4.60 -53.43
N GLU A 201 -37.74 -4.66 -54.62
CA GLU A 201 -36.53 -3.92 -55.05
C GLU A 201 -36.84 -2.40 -55.22
N GLY A 202 -35.97 -1.41 -54.94
CA GLY A 202 -34.68 -1.06 -55.57
C GLY A 202 -34.85 0.12 -56.58
N PRO A 203 -33.82 0.85 -57.09
CA PRO A 203 -32.38 0.90 -56.71
C PRO A 203 -31.71 2.32 -56.68
N GLY A 204 -30.47 2.39 -56.18
CA GLY A 204 -29.37 3.20 -56.78
C GLY A 204 -29.08 4.62 -56.27
N GLY A 205 -27.83 4.88 -55.85
CA GLY A 205 -27.36 6.23 -55.46
C GLY A 205 -25.93 6.32 -54.86
N ASP A 206 -24.94 5.66 -55.44
CA ASP A 206 -23.54 5.64 -54.96
C ASP A 206 -22.76 6.96 -55.22
N LEU A 207 -22.07 7.45 -54.18
CA LEU A 207 -20.77 8.15 -54.27
C LEU A 207 -19.99 7.91 -52.96
N GLY A 208 -19.21 6.83 -52.91
CA GLY A 208 -18.44 6.42 -51.71
C GLY A 208 -17.17 7.24 -51.40
N GLY A 209 -16.62 6.95 -50.21
CA GLY A 209 -15.30 7.33 -49.73
C GLY A 209 -14.96 6.46 -48.52
N GLU A 210 -13.95 5.61 -48.65
CA GLU A 210 -13.68 4.49 -47.71
C GLU A 210 -12.97 4.97 -46.43
N PRO A 211 -13.46 4.60 -45.23
CA PRO A 211 -12.62 4.38 -44.06
C PRO A 211 -11.75 3.13 -44.26
N PRO A 212 -10.66 2.93 -43.49
CA PRO A 212 -9.87 1.70 -43.55
C PRO A 212 -10.70 0.47 -43.13
N ASP A 213 -10.33 -0.67 -43.71
CA ASP A 213 -11.00 -1.96 -43.57
C ASP A 213 -10.82 -2.52 -42.15
N GLN A 214 -11.89 -2.61 -41.37
CA GLN A 214 -11.92 -3.42 -40.15
C GLN A 214 -12.29 -4.85 -40.54
N GLY A 215 -11.32 -5.76 -40.46
CA GLY A 215 -11.60 -7.20 -40.54
C GLY A 215 -12.48 -7.63 -39.36
N PRO A 216 -13.23 -8.73 -39.49
CA PRO A 216 -13.93 -9.32 -38.36
C PRO A 216 -12.91 -9.96 -37.42
N ASP A 217 -12.93 -9.59 -36.14
CA ASP A 217 -12.28 -10.37 -35.11
C ASP A 217 -13.02 -11.72 -34.97
N GLU A 218 -12.36 -12.80 -35.36
CA GLU A 218 -12.72 -14.14 -34.92
C GLU A 218 -12.14 -14.30 -33.51
N GLY A 219 -13.00 -14.55 -32.51
CA GLY A 219 -12.60 -14.55 -31.10
C GLY A 219 -11.41 -15.48 -30.83
N GLN A 220 -10.37 -14.93 -30.21
CA GLN A 220 -9.19 -15.70 -29.81
C GLN A 220 -9.45 -16.40 -28.47
N ASP A 221 -9.23 -17.73 -28.43
CA ASP A 221 -9.00 -18.44 -27.17
C ASP A 221 -7.79 -17.80 -26.44
N GLY A 222 -7.83 -17.81 -25.11
CA GLY A 222 -6.86 -17.11 -24.25
C GLY A 222 -5.44 -17.71 -24.25
N SER A 223 -4.68 -17.51 -25.32
CA SER A 223 -3.23 -17.66 -25.34
C SER A 223 -2.56 -16.30 -25.21
N GLY A 224 -1.65 -16.14 -24.23
CA GLY A 224 -1.00 -14.86 -23.91
C GLY A 224 -0.19 -14.23 -25.05
N THR A 225 0.11 -12.95 -24.90
CA THR A 225 0.71 -12.02 -25.87
C THR A 225 2.19 -12.25 -26.18
N SER A 226 2.67 -13.49 -26.00
CA SER A 226 4.07 -13.88 -26.12
C SER A 226 4.70 -13.53 -27.47
N VAL A 227 5.92 -13.00 -27.43
CA VAL A 227 6.61 -12.45 -28.60
C VAL A 227 7.78 -13.36 -29.00
N PRO A 228 7.87 -13.82 -30.26
CA PRO A 228 9.03 -14.58 -30.74
C PRO A 228 10.32 -13.77 -30.63
N LEU A 229 11.39 -14.42 -30.13
CA LEU A 229 12.71 -13.81 -29.97
C LEU A 229 13.51 -13.85 -31.30
N ASP A 230 12.98 -13.27 -32.37
CA ASP A 230 13.59 -13.29 -33.71
C ASP A 230 14.02 -11.90 -34.26
N GLY A 231 15.34 -11.69 -34.34
CA GLY A 231 15.93 -10.49 -34.95
C GLY A 231 16.22 -9.37 -33.96
N GLU A 232 15.92 -8.12 -34.36
CA GLU A 232 15.95 -6.93 -33.50
C GLU A 232 14.50 -6.62 -33.09
N LEU A 233 14.17 -6.76 -31.81
CA LEU A 233 12.82 -6.58 -31.26
C LEU A 233 12.74 -5.32 -30.38
N GLU A 234 11.67 -4.52 -30.53
CA GLU A 234 11.36 -3.41 -29.62
C GLU A 234 10.55 -3.93 -28.41
N VAL A 235 10.94 -3.52 -27.20
CA VAL A 235 10.30 -3.90 -25.92
C VAL A 235 9.97 -2.65 -25.11
N THR A 236 8.87 -2.66 -24.34
CA THR A 236 8.34 -1.44 -23.69
C THR A 236 8.85 -1.30 -22.26
N THR A 237 9.43 -0.16 -21.90
CA THR A 237 9.79 0.18 -20.51
C THR A 237 8.56 0.31 -19.62
N GLY A 238 8.68 -0.02 -18.34
CA GLY A 238 7.56 -0.01 -17.39
C GLY A 238 6.58 -1.18 -17.57
N ARG A 239 6.98 -2.26 -18.25
CA ARG A 239 6.17 -3.47 -18.48
C ARG A 239 6.98 -4.76 -18.45
N VAL A 240 6.27 -5.87 -18.34
CA VAL A 240 6.74 -7.24 -18.63
C VAL A 240 6.66 -7.53 -20.13
N THR A 241 7.46 -8.47 -20.64
CA THR A 241 7.32 -9.05 -21.97
C THR A 241 7.73 -10.53 -21.95
N THR A 242 6.79 -11.43 -22.27
CA THR A 242 7.06 -12.87 -22.39
C THR A 242 7.63 -13.21 -23.77
N LEU A 243 8.85 -13.75 -23.81
CA LEU A 243 9.60 -14.04 -25.03
C LEU A 243 9.62 -15.55 -25.30
N THR A 244 9.20 -15.96 -26.51
CA THR A 244 9.25 -17.36 -26.96
C THR A 244 10.50 -17.66 -27.79
N LEU A 245 11.12 -18.81 -27.54
CA LEU A 245 12.39 -19.19 -28.15
C LEU A 245 12.19 -19.81 -29.55
N PRO A 246 12.80 -19.26 -30.61
CA PRO A 246 12.70 -19.83 -31.96
C PRO A 246 13.46 -21.16 -32.07
N ASP A 247 12.94 -22.06 -32.92
CA ASP A 247 13.49 -23.41 -33.18
C ASP A 247 13.70 -24.31 -31.94
N ALA A 248 13.08 -23.99 -30.79
CA ALA A 248 13.26 -24.68 -29.50
C ALA A 248 12.36 -25.92 -29.28
N GLU A 249 11.81 -26.55 -30.33
CA GLU A 249 10.88 -27.70 -30.22
C GLU A 249 11.44 -28.93 -29.48
N ASP A 250 12.77 -29.03 -29.32
CA ASP A 250 13.45 -30.11 -28.58
C ASP A 250 14.25 -29.63 -27.36
N ALA A 251 13.99 -28.42 -26.87
CA ALA A 251 14.55 -27.92 -25.61
C ALA A 251 14.07 -28.76 -24.40
N VAL A 252 14.94 -28.91 -23.40
CA VAL A 252 14.65 -29.57 -22.12
C VAL A 252 15.04 -28.74 -20.90
N SER A 253 15.88 -27.72 -21.07
CA SER A 253 16.08 -26.65 -20.09
C SER A 253 16.65 -25.40 -20.77
N VAL A 254 16.45 -24.25 -20.12
CA VAL A 254 17.00 -22.94 -20.52
C VAL A 254 17.67 -22.31 -19.29
N GLU A 255 18.78 -21.60 -19.50
CA GLU A 255 19.60 -20.97 -18.46
C GLU A 255 19.99 -19.56 -18.92
N ILE A 256 19.90 -18.55 -18.05
CA ILE A 256 20.40 -17.20 -18.34
C ILE A 256 21.91 -17.17 -18.01
N VAL A 257 22.73 -16.93 -19.04
CA VAL A 257 24.20 -16.95 -18.95
C VAL A 257 24.74 -15.56 -18.62
N ALA A 258 24.07 -14.51 -19.09
CA ALA A 258 24.33 -13.12 -18.71
C ALA A 258 23.03 -12.32 -18.83
N GLY A 259 22.57 -11.73 -17.72
CA GLY A 259 21.37 -10.89 -17.69
C GLY A 259 21.53 -9.56 -18.44
N PRO A 260 20.43 -8.81 -18.59
CA PRO A 260 20.43 -7.49 -19.23
C PRO A 260 21.20 -6.44 -18.40
N GLY A 261 21.47 -5.28 -19.01
CA GLY A 261 22.14 -4.16 -18.33
C GLY A 261 21.23 -3.30 -17.45
N PHE A 262 19.91 -3.57 -17.46
CA PHE A 262 18.84 -2.95 -16.68
C PHE A 262 17.58 -3.82 -16.81
N GLY A 263 16.68 -3.78 -15.83
CA GLY A 263 15.60 -4.78 -15.66
C GLY A 263 16.11 -6.18 -15.34
N ASN A 264 15.20 -7.17 -15.30
CA ASN A 264 15.52 -8.58 -15.05
C ASN A 264 15.04 -9.48 -16.22
N VAL A 265 15.70 -10.63 -16.43
CA VAL A 265 15.22 -11.68 -17.33
C VAL A 265 15.32 -13.05 -16.65
N THR A 266 14.21 -13.78 -16.64
CA THR A 266 14.08 -15.08 -15.96
C THR A 266 13.49 -16.15 -16.88
N VAL A 267 13.53 -17.40 -16.43
CA VAL A 267 13.00 -18.56 -17.18
C VAL A 267 11.69 -19.01 -16.55
N ASN A 268 10.63 -19.07 -17.36
CA ASN A 268 9.32 -19.56 -16.97
C ASN A 268 9.27 -21.11 -17.03
N PRO A 269 8.34 -21.76 -16.30
CA PRO A 269 8.22 -23.23 -16.30
C PRO A 269 7.93 -23.87 -17.67
N ASP A 270 7.42 -23.11 -18.64
CA ASP A 270 7.18 -23.54 -20.03
C ASP A 270 8.41 -23.37 -20.96
N LEU A 271 9.55 -22.92 -20.41
CA LEU A 271 10.79 -22.55 -21.11
C LEU A 271 10.70 -21.26 -21.97
N SER A 272 9.65 -20.45 -21.82
CA SER A 272 9.67 -19.05 -22.25
C SER A 272 10.54 -18.20 -21.31
N LEU A 273 10.89 -16.98 -21.73
CA LEU A 273 11.63 -16.02 -20.91
C LEU A 273 10.75 -14.83 -20.53
N ALA A 274 10.64 -14.51 -19.26
CA ALA A 274 10.02 -13.26 -18.81
C ALA A 274 11.08 -12.15 -18.77
N LEU A 275 10.91 -11.10 -19.57
CA LEU A 275 11.69 -9.86 -19.45
C LEU A 275 10.87 -8.84 -18.66
N VAL A 276 11.32 -8.49 -17.46
CA VAL A 276 10.66 -7.51 -16.58
C VAL A 276 11.41 -6.18 -16.69
N LEU A 277 10.75 -5.19 -17.30
CA LEU A 277 11.17 -3.78 -17.35
C LEU A 277 10.27 -2.89 -16.49
N THR A 278 9.53 -3.45 -15.54
CA THR A 278 8.76 -2.70 -14.55
C THR A 278 9.70 -1.89 -13.65
N GLY A 279 9.30 -0.68 -13.26
CA GLY A 279 10.18 0.31 -12.59
C GLY A 279 11.25 0.95 -13.48
N GLU A 280 11.65 0.30 -14.57
CA GLU A 280 12.69 0.81 -15.47
C GLU A 280 12.21 1.94 -16.37
N THR A 281 13.03 3.00 -16.46
CA THR A 281 12.84 4.14 -17.38
C THR A 281 13.95 4.26 -18.43
N GLN A 282 14.99 3.41 -18.35
CA GLN A 282 16.11 3.43 -19.28
C GLN A 282 15.72 2.87 -20.65
N THR A 283 16.16 3.53 -21.73
CA THR A 283 15.80 3.18 -23.11
C THR A 283 17.03 3.05 -24.01
N GLY A 284 16.88 2.35 -25.14
CA GLY A 284 17.94 2.06 -26.09
C GLY A 284 18.28 0.57 -26.17
N ALA A 285 19.48 0.26 -26.66
CA ALA A 285 19.90 -1.12 -26.92
C ALA A 285 20.03 -1.94 -25.62
N LEU A 286 19.42 -3.12 -25.61
CA LEU A 286 19.41 -4.09 -24.51
C LEU A 286 19.79 -5.47 -25.04
N SER A 287 20.51 -6.26 -24.24
CA SER A 287 21.01 -7.58 -24.66
C SER A 287 21.28 -8.46 -23.45
N PHE A 288 20.96 -9.75 -23.56
CA PHE A 288 21.25 -10.81 -22.60
C PHE A 288 21.68 -12.08 -23.35
N ASP A 289 22.49 -12.94 -22.72
CA ASP A 289 22.90 -14.24 -23.28
C ASP A 289 22.16 -15.38 -22.55
N TYR A 290 21.68 -16.37 -23.30
CA TYR A 290 21.00 -17.56 -22.75
C TYR A 290 21.52 -18.85 -23.38
N ALA A 291 21.45 -19.94 -22.63
CA ALA A 291 21.78 -21.29 -23.07
C ALA A 291 20.52 -22.17 -23.13
N VAL A 292 20.44 -23.02 -24.16
CA VAL A 292 19.38 -24.01 -24.34
C VAL A 292 20.00 -25.39 -24.35
N THR A 293 19.54 -26.26 -23.45
CA THR A 293 19.86 -27.70 -23.49
C THR A 293 18.81 -28.42 -24.32
N HIS A 294 19.23 -29.19 -25.31
CA HIS A 294 18.36 -29.96 -26.20
C HIS A 294 18.24 -31.42 -25.75
N ALA A 295 17.19 -32.11 -26.18
CA ALA A 295 16.87 -33.49 -25.80
C ALA A 295 17.92 -34.56 -26.19
N ASP A 296 18.90 -34.23 -27.04
CA ASP A 296 20.06 -35.09 -27.33
C ASP A 296 21.26 -34.88 -26.37
N GLY A 297 21.16 -33.92 -25.45
CA GLY A 297 22.20 -33.54 -24.51
C GLY A 297 23.22 -32.53 -25.06
N THR A 298 22.98 -31.94 -26.23
CA THR A 298 23.75 -30.77 -26.69
C THR A 298 23.24 -29.50 -26.01
N VAL A 299 24.15 -28.54 -25.81
CA VAL A 299 23.84 -27.20 -25.31
C VAL A 299 24.21 -26.21 -26.41
N THR A 300 23.28 -25.30 -26.73
CA THR A 300 23.52 -24.14 -27.60
C THR A 300 23.47 -22.87 -26.77
N THR A 301 24.16 -21.81 -27.22
CA THR A 301 24.19 -20.51 -26.54
C THR A 301 23.90 -19.42 -27.54
N HIS A 302 23.00 -18.51 -27.19
CA HIS A 302 22.42 -17.47 -28.03
C HIS A 302 22.51 -16.13 -27.31
N GLY A 303 22.64 -15.05 -28.07
CA GLY A 303 22.56 -13.68 -27.54
C GLY A 303 21.35 -12.97 -28.09
N ALA A 304 20.51 -12.44 -27.20
CA ALA A 304 19.37 -11.61 -27.54
C ALA A 304 19.82 -10.18 -27.88
N SER A 305 19.08 -9.48 -28.75
CA SER A 305 19.33 -8.08 -29.10
C SER A 305 18.01 -7.34 -29.25
N LEU A 306 17.74 -6.47 -28.29
CA LEU A 306 16.47 -5.78 -28.09
C LEU A 306 16.69 -4.26 -28.11
N SER A 307 15.61 -3.50 -28.27
CA SER A 307 15.58 -2.06 -28.10
C SER A 307 14.46 -1.67 -27.14
N ALA A 308 14.81 -1.23 -25.93
CA ALA A 308 13.86 -0.71 -24.96
C ALA A 308 13.35 0.68 -25.40
N VAL A 309 12.04 0.85 -25.49
CA VAL A 309 11.36 2.09 -25.91
C VAL A 309 10.44 2.62 -24.80
N PRO A 310 10.19 3.94 -24.74
CA PRO A 310 9.30 4.52 -23.72
C PRO A 310 7.89 3.93 -23.76
N GLY A 311 7.28 3.75 -22.58
CA GLY A 311 5.87 3.38 -22.44
C GLY A 311 4.89 4.47 -22.89
N GLU A 312 3.63 4.09 -23.18
CA GLU A 312 2.57 5.05 -23.52
C GLU A 312 2.13 5.93 -22.32
N GLN A 313 2.58 5.61 -21.10
CA GLN A 313 2.32 6.37 -19.88
C GLN A 313 3.57 6.45 -18.99
N GLY A 314 3.81 7.62 -18.39
CA GLY A 314 5.06 7.97 -17.71
C GLY A 314 5.25 7.35 -16.33
N GLY A 315 4.17 6.95 -15.65
CA GLY A 315 4.22 6.33 -14.33
C GLY A 315 4.47 4.82 -14.34
N GLY A 316 4.63 4.17 -15.51
CA GLY A 316 4.80 2.72 -15.60
C GLY A 316 3.67 1.96 -14.89
N TRP A 317 3.97 0.81 -14.29
CA TRP A 317 3.10 0.22 -13.26
C TRP A 317 3.43 0.80 -11.88
N GLY A 318 2.47 0.75 -10.96
CA GLY A 318 2.73 0.97 -9.53
C GLY A 318 3.48 -0.22 -8.92
N ALA A 319 4.42 0.05 -8.01
CA ALA A 319 5.27 -0.97 -7.39
C ALA A 319 4.57 -1.69 -6.23
N GLY A 320 3.62 -1.02 -5.56
CA GLY A 320 2.82 -1.60 -4.48
C GLY A 320 3.45 -1.47 -3.08
N ASP A 321 4.49 -0.67 -2.90
CA ASP A 321 5.22 -0.53 -1.64
C ASP A 321 4.50 0.43 -0.67
N PHE A 322 3.31 0.06 -0.15
CA PHE A 322 2.48 0.93 0.71
C PHE A 322 3.01 1.03 2.15
N TYR A 323 2.31 1.80 3.00
CA TYR A 323 2.52 1.78 4.44
C TYR A 323 1.46 0.88 5.12
N MET A 324 1.85 -0.34 5.47
CA MET A 324 1.00 -1.30 6.16
C MET A 324 1.80 -2.04 7.23
N LEU A 325 1.20 -2.20 8.41
CA LEU A 325 1.78 -2.92 9.55
C LEU A 325 1.47 -4.43 9.50
N GLU A 326 2.05 -5.19 10.42
CA GLU A 326 1.62 -6.57 10.71
C GLU A 326 0.14 -6.60 11.16
N THR A 327 -0.51 -7.72 10.88
CA THR A 327 -1.90 -8.02 11.24
C THR A 327 -1.97 -9.27 12.11
N ALA A 328 -2.92 -9.29 13.04
CA ALA A 328 -3.28 -10.51 13.75
C ALA A 328 -4.21 -11.39 12.89
N ALA A 329 -4.39 -12.65 13.28
CA ALA A 329 -5.22 -13.62 12.54
C ALA A 329 -6.75 -13.33 12.55
N ASP A 330 -7.18 -12.20 13.13
CA ASP A 330 -8.53 -11.64 13.04
C ASP A 330 -8.60 -10.37 12.16
N GLY A 331 -7.50 -10.02 11.48
CA GLY A 331 -7.39 -8.85 10.60
C GLY A 331 -7.06 -7.53 11.30
N SER A 332 -7.00 -7.50 12.65
CA SER A 332 -6.64 -6.31 13.43
C SER A 332 -5.15 -5.96 13.30
N LEU A 333 -4.80 -4.69 13.54
CA LEU A 333 -3.42 -4.21 13.44
C LEU A 333 -2.58 -4.63 14.65
N VAL A 334 -1.36 -5.10 14.39
CA VAL A 334 -0.33 -5.25 15.43
C VAL A 334 0.45 -3.95 15.52
N ILE A 335 0.14 -3.14 16.54
CA ILE A 335 0.74 -1.83 16.77
C ILE A 335 1.69 -1.93 17.97
N GLU A 336 2.97 -1.72 17.70
CA GLU A 336 4.02 -1.72 18.72
C GLU A 336 4.41 -0.28 19.12
N HIS A 337 5.14 -0.12 20.22
CA HIS A 337 5.67 1.17 20.64
C HIS A 337 7.19 1.14 20.85
N GLY A 338 7.82 2.28 20.55
CA GLY A 338 9.25 2.56 20.71
C GLY A 338 9.62 3.00 22.13
N ASP A 339 10.84 3.50 22.29
CA ASP A 339 11.43 3.82 23.60
C ASP A 339 10.93 5.14 24.20
N VAL A 340 10.33 6.02 23.38
CA VAL A 340 9.74 7.30 23.78
C VAL A 340 8.21 7.18 23.77
N HIS A 341 7.71 6.30 24.64
CA HIS A 341 6.29 5.99 24.79
C HIS A 341 5.70 6.49 26.13
N GLU A 342 4.44 6.90 26.08
CA GLU A 342 3.50 7.14 27.18
C GLU A 342 2.09 6.95 26.58
N THR A 343 1.13 6.41 27.34
CA THR A 343 -0.28 6.31 26.91
C THR A 343 -1.16 7.32 27.63
N VAL A 344 -2.02 8.04 26.89
CA VAL A 344 -2.95 9.05 27.42
C VAL A 344 -4.41 8.58 27.30
N TYR A 345 -5.04 8.31 28.44
CA TYR A 345 -6.45 7.93 28.58
C TYR A 345 -7.34 9.16 28.79
N VAL A 346 -8.29 9.40 27.88
CA VAL A 346 -9.24 10.52 27.92
C VAL A 346 -10.68 10.01 27.96
N THR A 347 -11.53 10.66 28.73
CA THR A 347 -12.95 10.29 28.91
C THR A 347 -13.83 11.54 28.92
N ALA A 348 -15.03 11.44 28.36
CA ALA A 348 -16.10 12.44 28.52
C ALA A 348 -17.17 12.03 29.58
N SER A 349 -16.87 11.01 30.39
CA SER A 349 -17.71 10.55 31.51
C SER A 349 -17.77 11.56 32.67
N GLU A 350 -18.68 11.35 33.63
CA GLU A 350 -18.74 12.18 34.85
C GLU A 350 -17.61 11.89 35.87
N ASP A 351 -16.78 10.87 35.64
CA ASP A 351 -15.62 10.51 36.46
C ASP A 351 -14.27 11.06 35.91
N GLY A 352 -14.27 11.65 34.70
CA GLY A 352 -13.09 12.23 34.06
C GLY A 352 -12.42 13.36 34.86
N LEU A 353 -11.11 13.25 35.08
CA LEU A 353 -10.38 14.15 35.98
C LEU A 353 -10.14 15.54 35.36
N SER A 354 -10.96 16.51 35.78
CA SER A 354 -10.79 17.91 35.38
C SER A 354 -9.64 18.62 36.09
N ARG A 355 -9.20 19.76 35.54
CA ARG A 355 -8.26 20.68 36.22
C ARG A 355 -8.71 21.10 37.62
N ALA A 356 -10.01 21.12 37.89
CA ALA A 356 -10.55 21.47 39.20
C ALA A 356 -10.36 20.34 40.22
N ASP A 357 -10.52 19.09 39.79
CA ASP A 357 -10.39 17.89 40.60
C ASP A 357 -8.92 17.55 40.86
N ILE A 358 -8.08 17.63 39.83
CA ILE A 358 -6.62 17.55 39.95
C ILE A 358 -6.09 18.61 40.94
N ALA A 359 -6.54 19.86 40.82
CA ALA A 359 -6.17 20.91 41.76
C ALA A 359 -6.65 20.65 43.20
N ALA A 360 -7.79 19.95 43.37
CA ALA A 360 -8.31 19.55 44.67
C ALA A 360 -7.53 18.38 45.30
N MET A 361 -7.09 17.41 44.49
CA MET A 361 -6.23 16.30 44.91
C MET A 361 -4.85 16.81 45.37
N GLU A 362 -4.21 17.66 44.56
CA GLU A 362 -2.93 18.32 44.89
C GLU A 362 -3.04 19.39 45.98
N GLY A 363 -4.25 19.77 46.38
CA GLY A 363 -4.49 20.81 47.38
C GLY A 363 -4.00 22.21 46.97
N MET A 364 -3.92 22.46 45.66
CA MET A 364 -3.52 23.74 45.07
C MET A 364 -4.74 24.55 44.61
N LYS A 365 -4.59 25.37 43.57
CA LYS A 365 -5.70 26.08 42.92
C LYS A 365 -5.79 25.69 41.45
N VAL A 366 -6.99 25.76 40.90
CA VAL A 366 -7.24 25.50 39.47
C VAL A 366 -6.34 26.36 38.56
N GLU A 367 -6.11 27.64 38.90
CA GLU A 367 -5.23 28.52 38.08
C GLU A 367 -3.74 28.16 38.14
N GLN A 368 -3.35 27.13 38.91
CA GLN A 368 -2.00 26.57 38.95
C GLN A 368 -1.89 25.30 38.08
N VAL A 369 -3.00 24.60 37.82
CA VAL A 369 -3.11 23.46 36.88
C VAL A 369 -3.27 24.02 35.47
N ASN A 370 -2.19 24.61 34.95
CA ASN A 370 -2.10 25.10 33.56
C ASN A 370 -1.24 24.14 32.73
N ASP A 371 -1.20 24.36 31.43
CA ASP A 371 -0.62 23.39 30.46
C ASP A 371 0.87 23.13 30.73
N TYR A 372 1.63 24.17 31.11
CA TYR A 372 3.04 24.03 31.54
C TYR A 372 3.23 23.23 32.83
N TRP A 373 2.18 23.04 33.64
CA TRP A 373 2.22 22.17 34.81
C TRP A 373 1.76 20.75 34.47
N LEU A 374 0.77 20.60 33.58
CA LEU A 374 0.33 19.29 33.08
C LEU A 374 1.45 18.57 32.31
N ALA A 375 2.17 19.28 31.44
CA ALA A 375 3.36 18.79 30.73
C ALA A 375 4.53 18.39 31.66
N ASP A 376 4.50 18.81 32.94
CA ASP A 376 5.47 18.46 33.98
C ASP A 376 4.97 17.25 34.85
N GLN A 377 3.82 16.62 34.53
CA GLN A 377 3.20 15.50 35.28
C GLN A 377 3.08 14.22 34.45
N THR A 378 3.29 13.06 35.11
CA THR A 378 3.11 11.71 34.57
C THR A 378 2.22 10.87 35.50
N THR A 379 1.01 11.38 35.80
CA THR A 379 0.13 10.79 36.85
C THR A 379 -1.36 10.89 36.54
N TYR A 380 -1.80 11.95 35.89
CA TYR A 380 -3.20 12.16 35.52
C TYR A 380 -3.34 11.90 34.02
N GLY A 381 -4.19 10.97 33.62
CA GLY A 381 -4.33 10.52 32.23
C GLY A 381 -3.39 9.39 31.81
N PHE A 382 -2.43 8.97 32.64
CA PHE A 382 -1.44 7.91 32.33
C PHE A 382 -1.81 6.53 32.91
N ASP A 383 -3.06 6.37 33.35
CA ASP A 383 -3.66 5.16 33.92
C ASP A 383 -5.18 5.26 33.68
N GLU A 384 -5.82 4.17 33.26
CA GLU A 384 -7.26 4.12 32.96
C GLU A 384 -8.12 4.59 34.15
N GLY A 385 -7.73 4.21 35.38
CA GLY A 385 -8.38 4.62 36.62
C GLY A 385 -8.09 6.06 37.07
N LEU A 386 -7.29 6.80 36.29
CA LEU A 386 -7.00 8.23 36.42
C LEU A 386 -7.18 8.98 35.09
N ALA A 387 -8.03 8.45 34.19
CA ALA A 387 -8.39 9.08 32.93
C ALA A 387 -8.89 10.52 33.11
N VAL A 388 -8.54 11.40 32.17
CA VAL A 388 -8.73 12.85 32.28
C VAL A 388 -9.88 13.35 31.43
N ASP A 389 -10.41 14.53 31.76
CA ASP A 389 -11.34 15.23 30.87
C ASP A 389 -10.64 15.68 29.57
N GLN A 390 -11.42 16.01 28.55
CA GLN A 390 -10.91 16.36 27.22
C GLN A 390 -9.97 17.58 27.21
N ASP A 391 -10.21 18.58 28.05
CA ASP A 391 -9.40 19.82 28.12
C ASP A 391 -8.04 19.57 28.80
N VAL A 392 -7.99 18.63 29.74
CA VAL A 392 -6.73 18.12 30.33
C VAL A 392 -6.03 17.16 29.37
N GLY A 393 -6.75 16.20 28.78
CA GLY A 393 -6.22 15.21 27.86
C GLY A 393 -5.56 15.82 26.62
N SER A 394 -6.25 16.74 25.95
CA SER A 394 -5.69 17.51 24.83
C SER A 394 -4.48 18.35 25.24
N ALA A 395 -4.47 18.93 26.45
CA ALA A 395 -3.34 19.71 26.95
C ALA A 395 -2.11 18.86 27.31
N ILE A 396 -2.31 17.60 27.72
CA ILE A 396 -1.23 16.62 27.93
C ILE A 396 -0.73 16.13 26.58
N TRP A 397 -1.62 15.63 25.71
CA TRP A 397 -1.28 15.07 24.40
C TRP A 397 -0.37 15.99 23.60
N ARG A 398 -0.79 17.25 23.40
CA ARG A 398 -0.07 18.29 22.65
C ARG A 398 1.16 18.86 23.37
N SER A 399 1.55 18.26 24.50
CA SER A 399 2.80 18.55 25.21
C SER A 399 3.79 17.37 25.17
N LEU A 400 3.27 16.16 24.92
CA LEU A 400 4.04 14.97 24.59
C LEU A 400 4.39 14.98 23.09
N THR A 401 3.38 15.14 22.24
CA THR A 401 3.54 15.08 20.78
C THR A 401 4.09 16.37 20.19
N GLY A 402 5.07 16.25 19.31
CA GLY A 402 5.80 17.36 18.72
C GLY A 402 6.69 16.92 17.55
N PRO A 403 7.66 17.75 17.14
CA PRO A 403 8.56 17.47 16.01
C PRO A 403 9.75 16.56 16.36
N GLU A 404 9.92 16.22 17.63
CA GLU A 404 10.88 15.20 18.06
C GLU A 404 10.17 13.83 18.00
N PRO A 405 10.79 12.75 17.48
CA PRO A 405 10.13 11.45 17.33
C PRO A 405 9.66 10.86 18.66
N SER A 406 8.46 10.27 18.67
CA SER A 406 7.88 9.59 19.83
C SER A 406 6.81 8.59 19.42
N SER A 407 6.57 7.55 20.21
CA SER A 407 5.53 6.53 19.98
C SER A 407 4.41 6.60 21.01
N HIS A 408 4.07 7.81 21.45
CA HIS A 408 2.97 8.08 22.39
C HIS A 408 1.62 7.64 21.81
N TRP A 409 0.74 7.11 22.68
CA TRP A 409 -0.59 6.63 22.32
C TRP A 409 -1.68 7.53 22.95
N LEU A 410 -2.72 7.88 22.19
CA LEU A 410 -3.91 8.58 22.67
C LEU A 410 -5.13 7.67 22.57
N LEU A 411 -5.75 7.36 23.71
CA LEU A 411 -6.91 6.48 23.79
C LEU A 411 -8.12 7.25 24.30
N LEU A 412 -9.20 7.26 23.50
CA LEU A 412 -10.49 7.88 23.84
C LEU A 412 -11.47 6.80 24.34
N GLU A 413 -12.24 7.09 25.39
CA GLU A 413 -13.21 6.13 25.92
C GLU A 413 -14.39 5.94 24.94
N ARG A 414 -14.70 4.68 24.63
CA ARG A 414 -15.83 4.24 23.81
C ARG A 414 -17.18 4.64 24.43
N GLY A 415 -18.18 4.83 23.58
CA GLY A 415 -19.53 5.23 23.98
C GLY A 415 -19.70 6.73 24.29
N TYR A 416 -18.70 7.55 23.95
CA TYR A 416 -18.70 9.01 24.18
C TYR A 416 -18.36 9.80 22.92
N SER A 417 -18.85 11.04 22.86
CA SER A 417 -18.55 12.04 21.82
C SER A 417 -17.64 13.13 22.38
N TYR A 418 -16.75 13.67 21.55
CA TYR A 418 -15.65 14.57 21.93
C TYR A 418 -15.69 15.87 21.11
N ASP A 419 -16.44 16.86 21.63
CA ASP A 419 -16.65 18.17 21.00
C ASP A 419 -15.38 19.06 21.08
N ASP A 420 -14.80 19.43 19.94
CA ASP A 420 -13.60 20.27 19.82
C ASP A 420 -12.30 19.69 20.46
N PHE A 421 -11.97 18.43 20.16
CA PHE A 421 -10.69 17.83 20.58
C PHE A 421 -9.50 18.47 19.83
N LYS A 422 -8.76 19.38 20.49
CA LYS A 422 -7.59 20.00 19.87
C LYS A 422 -6.44 19.01 19.69
N GLY A 423 -5.83 19.02 18.50
CA GLY A 423 -4.54 18.39 18.22
C GLY A 423 -4.54 16.87 18.19
N LEU A 424 -5.67 16.24 17.82
CA LEU A 424 -5.78 14.79 17.62
C LEU A 424 -4.61 14.28 16.74
N VAL A 425 -4.40 14.92 15.59
CA VAL A 425 -3.21 14.79 14.73
C VAL A 425 -2.65 16.19 14.44
N ASP A 426 -1.88 16.77 15.36
CA ASP A 426 -1.29 18.12 15.19
C ASP A 426 -0.15 18.13 14.14
N PRO A 427 0.14 19.24 13.42
CA PRO A 427 1.15 19.26 12.37
C PRO A 427 2.58 19.08 12.90
N SER A 428 3.45 18.39 12.14
CA SER A 428 4.81 17.94 12.55
C SER A 428 4.87 16.76 13.52
N ILE A 429 3.77 16.09 13.83
CA ILE A 429 3.76 14.88 14.66
C ILE A 429 4.52 13.72 13.96
N ARG A 430 5.42 13.05 14.67
CA ARG A 430 6.34 12.04 14.13
C ARG A 430 6.47 10.82 15.05
N GLY A 431 6.12 9.64 14.54
CA GLY A 431 6.45 8.33 15.15
C GLY A 431 7.95 8.13 15.29
N GLU A 432 8.40 7.21 16.16
CA GLU A 432 9.83 6.90 16.32
C GLU A 432 10.41 6.25 15.06
N SER A 433 9.66 5.33 14.47
CA SER A 433 9.93 4.77 13.15
C SER A 433 8.64 4.21 12.55
N GLU A 434 8.76 3.60 11.37
CA GLU A 434 7.68 3.02 10.58
C GLU A 434 6.94 1.90 11.34
N LEU A 435 7.68 1.17 12.19
CA LEU A 435 7.16 0.14 13.10
C LEU A 435 6.69 0.69 14.46
N HIS A 436 7.09 1.90 14.83
CA HIS A 436 6.81 2.52 16.14
C HIS A 436 6.07 3.85 15.97
N PRO A 437 4.83 3.81 15.44
CA PRO A 437 4.08 5.00 15.10
C PRO A 437 3.55 5.73 16.34
N ILE A 438 3.09 6.96 16.11
CA ILE A 438 2.08 7.57 16.97
C ILE A 438 0.74 6.85 16.75
N TYR A 439 0.06 6.47 17.82
CA TYR A 439 -1.26 5.83 17.76
C TYR A 439 -2.36 6.73 18.33
N VAL A 440 -3.49 6.79 17.64
CA VAL A 440 -4.72 7.42 18.13
C VAL A 440 -5.87 6.41 17.97
N GLY A 441 -6.44 5.97 19.09
CA GLY A 441 -7.44 4.91 19.11
C GLY A 441 -8.41 4.99 20.31
N ALA A 442 -8.96 3.83 20.69
CA ALA A 442 -10.11 3.76 21.60
C ALA A 442 -9.96 2.69 22.69
N TYR A 443 -10.50 2.95 23.89
CA TYR A 443 -10.54 1.99 25.01
C TYR A 443 -11.94 1.89 25.65
N GLY A 444 -12.13 0.94 26.58
CA GLY A 444 -13.39 0.74 27.30
C GLY A 444 -14.46 -0.04 26.52
N GLU A 445 -15.71 0.03 26.96
CA GLU A 445 -16.86 -0.66 26.34
C GLU A 445 -17.84 0.34 25.71
N GLY A 446 -18.26 0.12 24.46
CA GLY A 446 -19.30 0.91 23.81
C GLY A 446 -19.11 1.03 22.29
N ALA A 447 -19.88 1.94 21.68
CA ALA A 447 -19.66 2.37 20.30
C ALA A 447 -18.27 3.02 20.14
N PRO A 448 -17.71 3.11 18.92
CA PRO A 448 -16.54 3.94 18.63
C PRO A 448 -16.64 5.35 19.25
N PRO A 449 -15.53 5.96 19.70
CA PRO A 449 -15.52 7.36 20.11
C PRO A 449 -15.87 8.28 18.93
N GLU A 450 -16.76 9.24 19.15
CA GLU A 450 -17.23 10.16 18.11
C GLU A 450 -16.48 11.50 18.17
N ILE A 451 -15.85 11.90 17.07
CA ILE A 451 -15.29 13.23 16.83
C ILE A 451 -16.34 14.04 16.05
N THR A 452 -16.88 15.08 16.69
CA THR A 452 -18.07 15.82 16.24
C THR A 452 -17.78 17.10 15.45
N GLU A 453 -16.53 17.54 15.39
CA GLU A 453 -16.06 18.65 14.55
C GLU A 453 -14.99 18.15 13.55
N GLU A 454 -14.97 18.69 12.33
CA GLU A 454 -14.07 18.26 11.25
C GLU A 454 -12.58 18.19 11.66
N MET A 455 -11.96 17.02 11.49
CA MET A 455 -10.53 16.86 11.82
C MET A 455 -9.64 17.47 10.74
N ARG A 456 -9.33 18.77 10.86
CA ARG A 456 -8.44 19.50 9.94
C ARG A 456 -6.98 19.51 10.41
N SER A 457 -6.07 18.90 9.64
CA SER A 457 -4.63 18.96 9.88
C SER A 457 -3.83 19.24 8.59
N PHE A 458 -3.30 20.45 8.49
CA PHE A 458 -2.62 21.01 7.31
C PHE A 458 -1.22 21.54 7.64
N ALA A 459 -0.47 21.91 6.59
CA ALA A 459 0.93 22.34 6.63
C ALA A 459 1.91 21.20 6.97
N GLN A 460 2.78 21.34 7.98
CA GLN A 460 3.98 20.51 8.17
C GLN A 460 3.68 19.01 8.20
N THR A 461 4.52 18.23 7.50
CA THR A 461 4.43 16.77 7.35
C THR A 461 4.16 16.08 8.68
N LYS A 462 3.28 15.06 8.66
CA LYS A 462 3.10 14.11 9.75
C LYS A 462 3.62 12.76 9.26
N GLU A 463 4.25 12.01 10.14
CA GLU A 463 5.09 10.88 9.74
C GLU A 463 4.93 9.72 10.72
N ASN A 464 4.71 8.50 10.22
CA ASN A 464 4.54 7.28 11.03
C ASN A 464 3.39 7.42 12.05
N VAL A 465 2.15 7.44 11.56
CA VAL A 465 0.92 7.70 12.36
C VAL A 465 -0.19 6.69 12.03
N VAL A 466 -0.79 6.09 13.06
CA VAL A 466 -1.98 5.23 12.95
C VAL A 466 -3.17 5.87 13.65
N VAL A 467 -4.34 5.87 12.98
CA VAL A 467 -5.62 6.28 13.56
C VAL A 467 -6.63 5.15 13.36
N GLU A 468 -7.22 4.65 14.45
CA GLU A 468 -8.01 3.42 14.44
C GLU A 468 -9.30 3.50 15.25
N GLY A 469 -10.40 2.93 14.73
CA GLY A 469 -11.59 2.62 15.52
C GLY A 469 -12.39 3.83 16.02
N LEU A 470 -12.38 4.94 15.28
CA LEU A 470 -13.07 6.21 15.60
C LEU A 470 -14.19 6.55 14.59
N THR A 471 -15.18 7.31 15.04
CA THR A 471 -16.19 7.93 14.17
C THR A 471 -15.89 9.42 13.97
N PHE A 472 -16.00 9.92 12.73
CA PHE A 472 -15.88 11.34 12.37
C PHE A 472 -17.19 11.80 11.72
N SER A 473 -17.98 12.61 12.43
CA SER A 473 -19.35 13.00 12.03
C SER A 473 -19.43 14.30 11.21
N ASP A 474 -18.29 14.96 10.97
CA ASP A 474 -18.15 16.23 10.24
C ASP A 474 -16.96 16.20 9.26
N GLY A 475 -16.58 15.01 8.78
CA GLY A 475 -15.47 14.80 7.84
C GLY A 475 -14.06 14.94 8.43
N MET A 476 -13.05 14.86 7.54
CA MET A 476 -11.63 14.78 7.91
C MET A 476 -10.73 15.30 6.79
N ALA A 477 -9.79 16.21 7.08
CA ALA A 477 -8.96 16.85 6.08
C ALA A 477 -7.46 16.84 6.42
N LEU A 478 -6.66 16.19 5.56
CA LEU A 478 -5.23 15.98 5.68
C LEU A 478 -4.46 16.61 4.51
N ASP A 479 -3.30 17.19 4.81
CA ASP A 479 -2.31 17.61 3.82
C ASP A 479 -0.88 17.34 4.30
N ASN A 480 0.01 16.87 3.42
CA ASN A 480 1.38 16.42 3.73
C ASN A 480 1.40 15.33 4.82
N VAL A 481 1.17 14.08 4.41
CA VAL A 481 1.29 12.91 5.28
C VAL A 481 2.29 11.94 4.69
N SER A 482 3.10 11.31 5.54
CA SER A 482 3.98 10.21 5.16
C SER A 482 3.73 9.05 6.13
N ASN A 483 3.64 7.83 5.62
CA ASN A 483 3.39 6.63 6.42
C ASN A 483 2.22 6.81 7.40
N MET A 484 1.00 6.95 6.85
CA MET A 484 -0.23 7.09 7.63
C MET A 484 -1.18 5.92 7.38
N LEU A 485 -1.71 5.32 8.44
CA LEU A 485 -2.65 4.21 8.39
C LEU A 485 -3.96 4.63 9.06
N LEU A 486 -5.06 4.53 8.33
CA LEU A 486 -6.43 4.80 8.78
C LEU A 486 -7.21 3.48 8.75
N SER A 487 -7.60 2.95 9.91
CA SER A 487 -8.28 1.66 10.02
C SER A 487 -9.59 1.75 10.81
N ASP A 488 -10.59 0.98 10.41
CA ASP A 488 -11.83 0.80 11.20
C ASP A 488 -12.53 2.13 11.54
N LEU A 489 -12.48 3.09 10.61
CA LEU A 489 -13.05 4.42 10.76
C LEU A 489 -14.44 4.52 10.13
N ALA A 490 -15.33 5.29 10.76
CA ALA A 490 -16.62 5.67 10.18
C ALA A 490 -16.65 7.18 9.90
N ILE A 491 -16.63 7.58 8.63
CA ILE A 491 -16.56 9.00 8.21
C ILE A 491 -17.86 9.41 7.53
N SER A 492 -18.46 10.51 8.00
CA SER A 492 -19.71 11.07 7.47
C SER A 492 -19.81 12.60 7.64
N GLY A 493 -20.89 13.21 7.18
CA GLY A 493 -21.12 14.66 7.26
C GLY A 493 -20.49 15.43 6.11
N ASP A 494 -19.21 15.78 6.21
CA ASP A 494 -18.40 16.27 5.08
C ASP A 494 -17.30 15.24 4.72
N SER A 495 -16.46 15.61 3.75
CA SER A 495 -15.60 14.72 2.99
C SER A 495 -14.39 14.24 3.78
N LEU A 496 -13.88 13.04 3.45
CA LEU A 496 -12.46 12.74 3.61
C LEU A 496 -11.69 13.50 2.50
N LEU A 497 -10.71 14.32 2.89
CA LEU A 497 -9.87 15.10 1.98
C LEU A 497 -8.39 14.79 2.24
N VAL A 498 -7.65 14.39 1.22
CA VAL A 498 -6.20 14.13 1.31
C VAL A 498 -5.42 14.90 0.23
N GLY A 499 -4.36 15.59 0.65
CA GLY A 499 -3.34 16.17 -0.21
C GLY A 499 -1.93 15.67 0.16
N HIS A 500 -1.08 15.47 -0.85
CA HIS A 500 0.36 15.22 -0.68
C HIS A 500 0.68 14.08 0.31
N ALA A 501 0.04 12.91 0.13
CA ALA A 501 0.40 11.70 0.85
C ALA A 501 1.55 10.94 0.16
N ASP A 502 2.43 10.32 0.96
CA ASP A 502 3.47 9.37 0.54
C ASP A 502 3.43 8.17 1.50
N GLY A 503 2.74 7.09 1.11
CA GLY A 503 2.36 6.01 2.03
C GLY A 503 1.11 6.36 2.83
N LEU A 504 -0.07 6.12 2.23
CA LEU A 504 -1.36 6.19 2.93
C LEU A 504 -2.13 4.88 2.74
N THR A 505 -2.61 4.30 3.83
CA THR A 505 -3.53 3.18 3.81
C THR A 505 -4.87 3.58 4.45
N LEU A 506 -5.98 3.27 3.78
CA LEU A 506 -7.34 3.29 4.34
C LEU A 506 -7.91 1.88 4.24
N ARG A 507 -8.21 1.25 5.38
CA ARG A 507 -8.71 -0.13 5.45
C ARG A 507 -9.87 -0.31 6.42
N ASN A 508 -10.65 -1.37 6.24
CA ASN A 508 -11.75 -1.80 7.13
C ASN A 508 -12.77 -0.69 7.46
N SER A 509 -12.84 0.36 6.65
CA SER A 509 -13.47 1.64 7.03
C SER A 509 -14.80 1.86 6.30
N SER A 510 -15.47 2.96 6.58
CA SER A 510 -16.62 3.42 5.82
C SER A 510 -16.62 4.93 5.63
N VAL A 511 -17.07 5.35 4.44
CA VAL A 511 -17.22 6.76 4.06
C VAL A 511 -18.60 6.94 3.44
N MET A 512 -19.53 7.47 4.23
CA MET A 512 -20.97 7.38 3.96
C MET A 512 -21.70 8.70 4.22
N ASP A 513 -22.80 8.89 3.49
CA ASP A 513 -23.74 10.01 3.69
C ASP A 513 -23.11 11.43 3.64
N VAL A 514 -22.04 11.60 2.86
CA VAL A 514 -21.40 12.90 2.66
C VAL A 514 -22.21 13.76 1.65
N TRP A 515 -22.98 14.72 2.15
CA TRP A 515 -23.66 15.76 1.36
C TRP A 515 -23.80 17.07 2.16
N ARG A 516 -24.17 18.17 1.49
CA ARG A 516 -24.42 19.46 2.16
C ARG A 516 -25.88 19.61 2.55
N GLU A 517 -26.15 19.98 3.81
CA GLU A 517 -27.51 20.35 4.25
C GLU A 517 -28.01 21.66 3.59
N THR A 518 -27.11 22.55 3.18
CA THR A 518 -27.46 23.87 2.65
C THR A 518 -26.64 24.27 1.41
N PRO A 519 -27.23 25.08 0.50
CA PRO A 519 -26.57 25.50 -0.74
C PRO A 519 -25.53 26.59 -0.51
N VAL A 520 -24.30 26.37 -0.97
CA VAL A 520 -23.19 27.33 -0.89
C VAL A 520 -23.56 28.64 -1.61
N ASN A 521 -23.32 29.79 -0.96
CA ASN A 521 -23.68 31.16 -1.37
C ASN A 521 -25.18 31.54 -1.29
N ASP A 522 -25.96 31.00 -0.35
CA ASP A 522 -27.39 31.36 -0.12
C ASP A 522 -28.25 31.24 -1.41
N SER A 523 -27.97 30.26 -2.26
CA SER A 523 -28.61 30.12 -3.57
C SER A 523 -30.04 29.56 -3.47
N ASP A 524 -30.99 30.14 -4.20
CA ASP A 524 -32.36 29.60 -4.37
C ASP A 524 -32.41 28.22 -5.08
N THR A 525 -31.27 27.71 -5.59
CA THR A 525 -31.16 26.42 -6.28
C THR A 525 -29.82 25.73 -6.01
N TRP A 526 -29.81 24.40 -6.01
CA TRP A 526 -28.59 23.61 -5.95
C TRP A 526 -27.78 23.73 -7.25
N ALA A 527 -26.69 24.51 -7.19
CA ALA A 527 -25.78 24.77 -8.30
C ALA A 527 -24.65 23.71 -8.32
N GLN A 528 -24.55 22.94 -9.41
CA GLN A 528 -23.78 21.69 -9.44
C GLN A 528 -22.30 21.83 -9.04
N HIS A 529 -21.56 22.77 -9.62
CA HIS A 529 -20.12 22.92 -9.36
C HIS A 529 -19.79 23.60 -8.00
N PRO A 530 -20.50 24.66 -7.56
CA PRO A 530 -20.32 25.21 -6.22
C PRO A 530 -20.69 24.24 -5.08
N ASN A 531 -21.71 23.40 -5.27
CA ASN A 531 -22.18 22.43 -4.27
C ASN A 531 -21.60 21.03 -4.45
N ARG A 532 -20.51 20.90 -5.23
CA ARG A 532 -19.81 19.61 -5.37
C ARG A 532 -19.25 19.19 -4.00
N VAL A 533 -19.39 17.90 -3.71
CA VAL A 533 -18.86 17.23 -2.53
C VAL A 533 -18.74 15.75 -2.89
N SER A 534 -17.80 15.02 -2.29
CA SER A 534 -17.58 13.59 -2.57
C SER A 534 -17.14 12.91 -1.29
N GLY A 535 -17.44 11.62 -1.12
CA GLY A 535 -17.08 10.89 0.09
C GLY A 535 -15.58 11.01 0.40
N PHE A 536 -14.74 10.69 -0.58
CA PHE A 536 -13.29 10.86 -0.52
C PHE A 536 -12.75 11.63 -1.73
N TYR A 537 -11.95 12.67 -1.49
CA TYR A 537 -11.16 13.37 -2.49
C TYR A 537 -9.65 13.27 -2.19
N MET A 538 -8.83 12.92 -3.19
CA MET A 538 -7.37 12.84 -3.06
C MET A 538 -6.62 13.46 -4.24
N SER A 539 -5.53 14.19 -3.95
CA SER A 539 -4.67 14.81 -4.97
C SER A 539 -3.19 14.84 -4.58
N ALA A 540 -2.30 14.90 -5.58
CA ALA A 540 -0.85 15.04 -5.44
C ALA A 540 -0.18 13.97 -4.53
N SER A 541 -0.77 12.77 -4.47
CA SER A 541 -0.43 11.72 -3.50
C SER A 541 0.08 10.44 -4.17
N GLU A 542 1.00 9.72 -3.54
CA GLU A 542 1.54 8.45 -4.03
C GLU A 542 1.68 7.37 -2.96
N ARG A 543 1.83 6.10 -3.43
CA ARG A 543 1.88 4.90 -2.59
C ARG A 543 0.63 4.80 -1.69
N VAL A 544 -0.54 4.64 -2.31
CA VAL A 544 -1.83 4.63 -1.61
C VAL A 544 -2.58 3.30 -1.77
N LEU A 545 -2.95 2.70 -0.64
CA LEU A 545 -3.76 1.49 -0.55
C LEU A 545 -5.14 1.82 0.02
N ILE A 546 -6.20 1.48 -0.72
CA ILE A 546 -7.58 1.60 -0.28
C ILE A 546 -8.22 0.21 -0.37
N GLU A 547 -8.40 -0.45 0.77
CA GLU A 547 -8.90 -1.82 0.85
C GLU A 547 -10.12 -1.96 1.77
N ASN A 548 -10.93 -2.99 1.54
CA ASN A 548 -12.02 -3.44 2.44
C ASN A 548 -12.91 -2.31 3.00
N THR A 549 -13.19 -1.27 2.20
CA THR A 549 -13.86 -0.04 2.66
C THR A 549 -15.22 0.14 1.99
N LEU A 550 -16.24 0.48 2.80
CA LEU A 550 -17.60 0.75 2.34
C LEU A 550 -17.77 2.23 1.98
N PHE A 551 -17.85 2.53 0.68
CA PHE A 551 -18.22 3.84 0.18
C PHE A 551 -19.67 3.84 -0.27
N ASP A 552 -20.56 4.55 0.41
CA ASP A 552 -22.00 4.49 0.13
C ASP A 552 -22.70 5.86 0.14
N HIS A 553 -23.58 6.07 -0.84
CA HIS A 553 -24.59 7.14 -0.85
C HIS A 553 -24.04 8.58 -0.83
N ASN A 554 -22.78 8.80 -1.24
CA ASN A 554 -22.17 10.13 -1.16
C ASN A 554 -22.53 11.06 -2.34
N GLY A 555 -22.55 12.36 -2.05
CA GLY A 555 -22.68 13.44 -3.01
C GLY A 555 -24.11 13.90 -3.33
N TRP A 556 -25.12 13.28 -2.71
CA TRP A 556 -26.55 13.57 -2.86
C TRP A 556 -27.33 13.09 -1.63
N GLU A 557 -28.52 13.64 -1.42
CA GLU A 557 -29.44 13.32 -0.31
C GLU A 557 -30.76 12.74 -0.85
N ASP A 558 -31.36 11.83 -0.10
CA ASP A 558 -32.58 11.16 -0.53
C ASP A 558 -33.80 12.12 -0.60
N GLY A 559 -34.71 11.88 -1.55
CA GLY A 559 -35.88 12.75 -1.77
C GLY A 559 -35.62 14.13 -2.41
N TYR A 560 -34.41 14.39 -2.92
CA TYR A 560 -34.07 15.61 -3.67
C TYR A 560 -35.07 16.00 -4.78
N ASP A 561 -35.17 17.29 -5.08
CA ASP A 561 -36.01 17.79 -6.19
C ASP A 561 -35.30 17.69 -7.55
N TYR A 562 -36.00 17.14 -8.55
CA TYR A 562 -35.52 17.03 -9.93
C TYR A 562 -35.16 18.40 -10.55
N ALA A 563 -35.89 19.47 -10.21
CA ALA A 563 -35.59 20.83 -10.66
C ALA A 563 -34.58 21.57 -9.76
N ARG A 564 -33.91 20.85 -8.85
CA ARG A 564 -32.83 21.32 -7.97
C ARG A 564 -33.25 22.45 -7.03
N SER A 565 -34.52 22.44 -6.60
CA SER A 565 -35.04 23.30 -5.53
C SER A 565 -34.35 23.02 -4.19
N VAL A 566 -34.04 24.08 -3.44
CA VAL A 566 -33.46 24.01 -2.08
C VAL A 566 -34.54 23.87 -1.00
N GLU A 567 -35.80 23.66 -1.40
CA GLU A 567 -36.85 23.17 -0.49
C GLU A 567 -36.73 21.66 -0.22
N GLN A 568 -35.85 20.94 -0.92
CA GLN A 568 -35.52 19.52 -0.73
C GLN A 568 -33.98 19.34 -0.70
N GLY A 569 -33.53 18.15 -0.31
CA GLY A 569 -32.12 17.79 -0.11
C GLY A 569 -31.21 17.89 -1.32
N GLN A 570 -29.90 17.73 -1.11
CA GLN A 570 -28.88 17.90 -2.16
C GLN A 570 -29.11 16.92 -3.34
N PRO A 571 -29.33 17.43 -4.57
CA PRO A 571 -29.50 16.59 -5.75
C PRO A 571 -28.15 16.10 -6.31
N PRO A 572 -28.12 14.92 -6.96
CA PRO A 572 -26.91 14.39 -7.57
C PRO A 572 -26.39 15.30 -8.69
N SER A 573 -25.06 15.36 -8.80
CA SER A 573 -24.37 16.22 -9.76
C SER A 573 -23.21 15.48 -10.42
N MET A 574 -22.91 15.81 -11.68
CA MET A 574 -21.76 15.25 -12.40
C MET A 574 -20.36 15.54 -11.80
N TYR A 575 -20.29 16.31 -10.71
CA TYR A 575 -19.07 16.66 -9.96
C TYR A 575 -19.03 16.03 -8.57
N SER A 576 -20.03 15.22 -8.19
CA SER A 576 -20.17 14.61 -6.87
C SER A 576 -20.04 13.09 -6.98
N HIS A 577 -19.23 12.46 -6.13
CA HIS A 577 -18.78 11.07 -6.28
C HIS A 577 -18.70 10.35 -4.93
N ASN A 578 -18.58 9.02 -4.93
CA ASN A 578 -18.07 8.33 -3.75
C ASN A 578 -16.57 8.62 -3.59
N ILE A 579 -15.78 8.38 -4.64
CA ILE A 579 -14.34 8.64 -4.67
C ILE A 579 -14.00 9.57 -5.84
N TYR A 580 -13.22 10.63 -5.59
CA TYR A 580 -12.59 11.47 -6.61
C TYR A 580 -11.08 11.50 -6.42
N PHE A 581 -10.34 10.87 -7.33
CA PHE A 581 -8.87 10.93 -7.35
C PHE A 581 -8.42 11.81 -8.51
N SER A 582 -7.60 12.82 -8.19
CA SER A 582 -7.08 13.78 -9.17
C SER A 582 -6.13 13.13 -10.17
N ALA A 583 -5.82 13.86 -11.24
CA ALA A 583 -4.93 13.38 -12.31
C ALA A 583 -3.43 13.35 -11.93
N ALA A 584 -3.10 13.77 -10.71
CA ALA A 584 -1.73 13.95 -10.21
C ALA A 584 -1.40 13.02 -9.02
N ASN A 585 -2.10 11.89 -8.90
CA ASN A 585 -1.74 10.82 -7.98
C ASN A 585 -0.93 9.73 -8.73
N ASN A 586 -0.20 8.90 -8.01
CA ASN A 586 0.69 7.84 -8.55
C ASN A 586 0.65 6.60 -7.63
N ASP A 587 0.89 5.40 -8.16
CA ASP A 587 0.88 4.11 -7.43
C ASP A 587 -0.26 3.98 -6.39
N VAL A 588 -1.48 3.84 -6.91
CA VAL A 588 -2.69 3.68 -6.10
C VAL A 588 -3.33 2.32 -6.39
N THR A 589 -3.61 1.57 -5.33
CA THR A 589 -4.37 0.31 -5.37
C THR A 589 -5.72 0.51 -4.67
N LEU A 590 -6.79 0.16 -5.38
CA LEU A 590 -8.16 0.17 -4.89
C LEU A 590 -8.66 -1.29 -4.96
N ARG A 591 -8.68 -2.00 -3.83
CA ARG A 591 -9.04 -3.43 -3.78
C ARG A 591 -10.18 -3.74 -2.82
N ASP A 592 -11.01 -4.72 -3.13
CA ASP A 592 -11.95 -5.35 -2.18
C ASP A 592 -13.01 -4.39 -1.57
N ASN A 593 -13.26 -3.24 -2.21
CA ASN A 593 -14.18 -2.22 -1.70
C ASN A 593 -15.61 -2.44 -2.19
N ILE A 594 -16.60 -2.16 -1.35
CA ILE A 594 -18.00 -1.99 -1.79
C ILE A 594 -18.25 -0.50 -2.03
N ILE A 595 -18.41 -0.12 -3.30
CA ILE A 595 -18.55 1.27 -3.74
C ILE A 595 -19.94 1.42 -4.36
N MET A 596 -20.88 2.00 -3.62
CA MET A 596 -22.30 1.97 -4.00
C MET A 596 -23.09 3.28 -3.87
N ARG A 597 -24.20 3.36 -4.64
CA ARG A 597 -25.19 4.45 -4.66
C ARG A 597 -24.65 5.87 -4.90
N ALA A 598 -23.46 6.03 -5.49
CA ALA A 598 -22.84 7.34 -5.72
C ALA A 598 -23.68 8.30 -6.60
N ALA A 599 -23.58 9.61 -6.34
CA ALA A 599 -24.25 10.67 -7.12
C ALA A 599 -23.88 10.67 -8.61
N SER A 600 -22.58 10.50 -8.94
CA SER A 600 -22.08 10.40 -10.32
C SER A 600 -21.28 9.12 -10.51
N TYR A 601 -19.95 9.14 -10.39
CA TYR A 601 -19.16 7.91 -10.41
C TYR A 601 -18.98 7.34 -9.01
N GLY A 602 -18.91 6.01 -8.91
CA GLY A 602 -18.35 5.32 -7.75
C GLY A 602 -16.89 5.76 -7.54
N ALA A 603 -16.04 5.57 -8.55
CA ALA A 603 -14.67 6.10 -8.55
C ALA A 603 -14.34 6.95 -9.79
N GLN A 604 -14.07 8.23 -9.58
CA GLN A 604 -13.53 9.14 -10.58
C GLN A 604 -11.99 9.03 -10.56
N PHE A 605 -11.47 7.92 -11.09
CA PHE A 605 -10.10 7.43 -10.94
C PHE A 605 -9.18 7.93 -12.07
N ARG A 606 -8.53 9.09 -11.91
CA ARG A 606 -7.95 9.84 -13.05
C ARG A 606 -6.54 9.46 -13.48
N MET A 607 -5.80 8.67 -12.69
CA MET A 607 -4.37 8.42 -12.87
C MET A 607 -3.97 7.00 -13.27
N GLY A 608 -4.87 6.02 -13.15
CA GLY A 608 -4.51 4.61 -13.33
C GLY A 608 -3.97 4.02 -12.02
N GLY A 609 -3.33 2.85 -12.10
CA GLY A 609 -3.03 2.01 -10.93
C GLY A 609 -3.85 0.72 -10.94
N VAL A 610 -3.90 0.04 -9.80
CA VAL A 610 -4.58 -1.25 -9.65
C VAL A 610 -6.00 -1.05 -9.13
N VAL A 611 -6.96 -1.77 -9.72
CA VAL A 611 -8.37 -1.80 -9.34
C VAL A 611 -8.82 -3.26 -9.32
N GLU A 612 -8.95 -3.86 -8.14
CA GLU A 612 -9.07 -5.32 -7.96
C GLU A 612 -10.31 -5.70 -7.14
N ASP A 613 -11.09 -6.69 -7.60
CA ASP A 613 -12.28 -7.33 -6.99
C ASP A 613 -13.41 -6.45 -6.40
N ASN A 614 -13.32 -5.12 -6.52
CA ASN A 614 -14.30 -4.18 -6.01
C ASN A 614 -15.71 -4.40 -6.59
N VAL A 615 -16.71 -4.08 -5.77
CA VAL A 615 -18.13 -4.12 -6.13
C VAL A 615 -18.64 -2.70 -6.38
N PHE A 616 -18.89 -2.36 -7.65
CA PHE A 616 -19.52 -1.10 -8.06
C PHE A 616 -21.03 -1.27 -8.23
N LEU A 617 -21.80 -0.88 -7.20
CA LEU A 617 -23.23 -1.16 -7.09
C LEU A 617 -24.12 0.10 -7.16
N ASP A 618 -25.07 0.15 -8.10
CA ASP A 618 -26.08 1.23 -8.18
C ASP A 618 -25.51 2.66 -8.35
N ASN A 619 -24.29 2.76 -8.90
CA ASN A 619 -23.68 4.04 -9.21
C ASN A 619 -24.21 4.58 -10.55
N ASN A 620 -24.23 5.90 -10.73
CA ASN A 620 -24.60 6.52 -12.01
C ASN A 620 -23.54 6.23 -13.11
N GLY A 621 -22.28 6.13 -12.72
CA GLY A 621 -21.18 5.49 -13.45
C GLY A 621 -20.33 4.64 -12.49
N ALA A 622 -19.74 3.52 -12.92
CA ALA A 622 -18.91 2.71 -12.02
C ALA A 622 -17.55 3.36 -11.75
N ILE A 623 -16.61 3.21 -12.68
CA ILE A 623 -15.23 3.73 -12.58
C ILE A 623 -14.74 4.18 -13.96
N ASN A 624 -13.72 5.04 -14.00
CA ASN A 624 -13.19 5.55 -15.25
C ASN A 624 -11.66 5.73 -15.35
N PRO A 625 -10.87 4.64 -15.19
CA PRO A 625 -9.41 4.69 -15.09
C PRO A 625 -8.79 5.42 -16.28
N ALA A 626 -7.92 6.39 -16.01
CA ALA A 626 -7.38 7.29 -17.03
C ALA A 626 -5.87 7.55 -16.85
N LYS A 627 -5.23 8.03 -17.92
CA LYS A 627 -3.77 8.18 -18.03
C LYS A 627 -3.08 9.25 -17.16
N GLY A 628 -3.71 9.75 -16.11
CA GLY A 628 -3.25 10.92 -15.37
C GLY A 628 -3.43 12.21 -16.16
N GLY A 629 -2.41 13.05 -16.18
CA GLY A 629 -2.42 14.37 -16.83
C GLY A 629 -2.54 14.33 -18.36
N SER A 630 -2.61 15.52 -18.97
CA SER A 630 -2.64 15.66 -20.44
C SER A 630 -1.41 15.06 -21.13
N ASP A 631 -0.29 15.01 -20.40
CA ASP A 631 1.01 14.44 -20.70
C ASP A 631 1.11 12.91 -20.57
N ALA A 632 0.06 12.22 -20.08
CA ALA A 632 0.08 10.78 -19.74
C ALA A 632 0.98 10.44 -18.53
N SER A 633 1.01 11.30 -17.51
CA SER A 633 1.86 11.16 -16.31
C SER A 633 1.50 10.00 -15.37
N GLY A 634 0.32 9.39 -15.49
CA GLY A 634 -0.16 8.34 -14.58
C GLY A 634 0.35 6.93 -14.89
N ASN A 635 -0.11 5.95 -14.12
CA ASN A 635 0.26 4.53 -14.23
C ASN A 635 -0.61 3.77 -15.24
N TYR A 636 -0.07 2.66 -15.75
CA TYR A 636 -0.83 1.58 -16.38
C TYR A 636 -1.98 1.13 -15.46
N SER A 637 -3.09 0.71 -16.06
CA SER A 637 -4.30 0.32 -15.33
C SER A 637 -4.48 -1.19 -15.42
N LEU A 638 -4.44 -1.86 -14.26
CA LEU A 638 -4.85 -3.25 -14.10
C LEU A 638 -6.24 -3.20 -13.47
N VAL A 639 -7.22 -3.74 -14.17
CA VAL A 639 -8.61 -3.83 -13.70
C VAL A 639 -8.95 -5.31 -13.66
N LEU A 640 -8.95 -5.89 -12.45
CA LEU A 640 -8.92 -7.33 -12.21
C LEU A 640 -10.13 -7.76 -11.36
N GLY A 641 -10.92 -8.74 -11.82
CA GLY A 641 -11.98 -9.41 -11.04
C GLY A 641 -13.26 -8.60 -10.70
N ASN A 642 -13.23 -7.26 -10.77
CA ASN A 642 -14.30 -6.37 -10.33
C ASN A 642 -15.70 -6.70 -10.87
N VAL A 643 -16.71 -6.45 -10.04
CA VAL A 643 -18.14 -6.55 -10.40
C VAL A 643 -18.77 -5.18 -10.52
N VAL A 644 -19.51 -4.95 -11.61
CA VAL A 644 -20.35 -3.77 -11.83
C VAL A 644 -21.80 -4.20 -12.01
N THR A 645 -22.72 -3.78 -11.14
CA THR A 645 -24.14 -4.17 -11.22
C THR A 645 -25.13 -3.14 -10.68
N SER A 646 -26.35 -3.11 -11.24
CA SER A 646 -27.31 -2.01 -11.16
C SER A 646 -26.75 -0.65 -11.62
N ALA A 647 -27.42 -0.03 -12.58
CA ALA A 647 -27.22 1.38 -12.87
C ALA A 647 -28.04 2.27 -11.94
N GLY A 648 -27.40 3.24 -11.29
CA GLY A 648 -28.04 4.10 -10.31
C GLY A 648 -29.20 4.96 -10.84
N TYR A 649 -29.13 5.37 -12.11
CA TYR A 649 -30.18 6.10 -12.83
C TYR A 649 -30.74 7.37 -12.14
N LYS A 650 -29.95 8.04 -11.29
CA LYS A 650 -30.33 9.19 -10.46
C LYS A 650 -30.35 10.47 -11.31
N ARG A 651 -31.49 11.17 -11.44
CA ARG A 651 -31.75 12.16 -12.50
C ARG A 651 -32.13 13.55 -12.00
N VAL A 652 -31.62 14.59 -12.67
CA VAL A 652 -31.97 16.00 -12.44
C VAL A 652 -32.32 16.70 -13.76
N ASP A 653 -32.81 17.94 -13.71
CA ASP A 653 -33.15 18.73 -14.92
C ASP A 653 -31.93 19.12 -15.77
N HIS A 654 -30.74 19.11 -15.19
CA HIS A 654 -29.49 19.50 -15.83
C HIS A 654 -28.27 18.89 -15.12
N SER A 655 -27.31 18.40 -15.91
CA SER A 655 -25.98 17.93 -15.50
C SER A 655 -25.97 16.77 -14.49
N GLU A 656 -26.86 15.78 -14.66
CA GLU A 656 -26.77 14.50 -13.93
C GLU A 656 -25.43 13.78 -14.19
N GLY A 657 -24.88 13.92 -15.40
CA GLY A 657 -23.63 13.29 -15.82
C GLY A 657 -23.85 11.91 -16.42
N ALA A 658 -23.44 10.87 -15.70
CA ALA A 658 -23.76 9.48 -16.03
C ALA A 658 -25.12 9.09 -15.42
N LEU A 659 -25.72 8.01 -15.94
CA LEU A 659 -26.94 7.38 -15.44
C LEU A 659 -26.83 5.85 -15.42
N SER A 660 -26.03 5.28 -16.33
CA SER A 660 -25.81 3.84 -16.45
C SER A 660 -24.50 3.51 -17.18
N GLN A 661 -23.40 4.16 -16.80
CA GLN A 661 -22.07 3.79 -17.29
C GLN A 661 -21.49 2.68 -16.42
N GLY A 662 -20.96 1.62 -17.02
CA GLY A 662 -20.02 0.76 -16.33
C GLY A 662 -18.63 1.39 -16.33
N ILE A 663 -17.67 0.75 -17.00
CA ILE A 663 -16.27 1.17 -17.02
C ILE A 663 -16.01 2.09 -18.23
N ASP A 664 -15.44 3.28 -17.97
CA ASP A 664 -15.08 4.27 -19.00
C ASP A 664 -13.55 4.42 -19.12
N MET A 665 -12.90 3.37 -19.65
CA MET A 665 -11.46 3.17 -19.73
C MET A 665 -10.77 4.16 -20.67
N LYS A 666 -9.80 4.91 -20.13
CA LYS A 666 -9.05 6.00 -20.78
C LYS A 666 -7.53 5.88 -20.60
N GLY A 667 -7.06 4.94 -19.79
CA GLY A 667 -5.64 4.58 -19.71
C GLY A 667 -5.15 4.03 -21.05
N ALA A 668 -3.84 4.10 -21.26
CA ALA A 668 -3.16 3.45 -22.38
C ALA A 668 -2.58 2.10 -21.95
N GLN A 669 -2.55 1.13 -22.88
CA GLN A 669 -2.11 -0.26 -22.68
C GLN A 669 -2.70 -0.93 -21.42
N ALA A 670 -3.95 -0.61 -21.08
CA ALA A 670 -4.61 -1.11 -19.88
C ALA A 670 -5.01 -2.59 -20.03
N SER A 671 -5.00 -3.34 -18.93
CA SER A 671 -5.41 -4.74 -18.87
C SER A 671 -6.69 -4.88 -18.08
N MET A 672 -7.66 -5.59 -18.64
CA MET A 672 -8.96 -5.85 -18.04
C MET A 672 -9.19 -7.36 -17.96
N VAL A 673 -9.04 -7.94 -16.76
CA VAL A 673 -9.00 -9.40 -16.53
C VAL A 673 -10.13 -9.82 -15.58
N GLY A 674 -10.91 -10.85 -15.91
CA GLY A 674 -11.92 -11.46 -15.05
C GLY A 674 -13.10 -10.57 -14.59
N ASN A 675 -13.28 -9.37 -15.17
CA ASN A 675 -14.32 -8.43 -14.71
C ASN A 675 -15.73 -8.81 -15.20
N ILE A 676 -16.76 -8.46 -14.42
CA ILE A 676 -18.18 -8.68 -14.75
C ILE A 676 -18.94 -7.35 -14.78
N ILE A 677 -19.65 -7.04 -15.88
CA ILE A 677 -20.57 -5.90 -15.99
C ILE A 677 -21.98 -6.42 -16.30
N ALA A 678 -22.79 -6.58 -15.26
CA ALA A 678 -24.03 -7.34 -15.29
C ALA A 678 -25.26 -6.55 -14.79
N HIS A 679 -26.38 -6.66 -15.51
CA HIS A 679 -27.70 -6.15 -15.09
C HIS A 679 -27.75 -4.64 -14.80
N LEU A 680 -28.03 -3.85 -15.85
CA LEU A 680 -28.34 -2.42 -15.72
C LEU A 680 -29.59 -2.19 -14.84
N ALA A 681 -30.55 -3.12 -14.93
CA ALA A 681 -31.75 -3.25 -14.12
C ALA A 681 -31.97 -4.72 -13.75
N ASP A 682 -32.65 -5.03 -12.65
CA ASP A 682 -33.05 -6.42 -12.37
C ASP A 682 -34.00 -6.96 -13.47
N PRO A 683 -33.64 -8.02 -14.22
CA PRO A 683 -34.51 -8.63 -15.22
C PRO A 683 -35.83 -9.16 -14.64
N ASN A 684 -35.87 -9.46 -13.34
CA ASN A 684 -37.07 -9.94 -12.66
C ASN A 684 -38.02 -8.78 -12.27
N ASN A 685 -37.53 -7.54 -12.25
CA ASN A 685 -38.26 -6.34 -11.87
C ASN A 685 -38.71 -5.53 -13.10
N ALA A 686 -39.82 -5.95 -13.70
CA ALA A 686 -40.42 -5.28 -14.86
C ALA A 686 -40.86 -3.81 -14.62
N ALA A 687 -40.86 -3.31 -13.38
CA ALA A 687 -41.10 -1.90 -13.08
C ALA A 687 -39.80 -1.08 -13.21
N GLU A 688 -38.71 -1.54 -12.59
CA GLU A 688 -37.38 -0.92 -12.68
C GLU A 688 -36.84 -0.93 -14.11
N VAL A 689 -36.99 -2.05 -14.83
CA VAL A 689 -36.66 -2.13 -16.26
C VAL A 689 -37.40 -1.04 -17.07
N ALA A 690 -38.67 -0.76 -16.73
CA ALA A 690 -39.48 0.26 -17.40
C ALA A 690 -39.11 1.70 -16.98
N GLU A 691 -38.50 1.90 -15.81
CA GLU A 691 -38.02 3.18 -15.29
C GLU A 691 -36.62 3.54 -15.80
N LYS A 692 -35.71 2.56 -15.88
CA LYS A 692 -34.37 2.68 -16.46
C LYS A 692 -34.47 2.68 -17.99
N GLU A 693 -35.09 3.74 -18.51
CA GLU A 693 -35.62 3.82 -19.88
C GLU A 693 -34.60 3.66 -21.01
N GLY A 694 -33.30 3.88 -20.78
CA GLY A 694 -32.29 3.77 -21.83
C GLY A 694 -30.85 3.81 -21.30
N GLY A 695 -30.01 2.93 -21.85
CA GLY A 695 -28.64 2.71 -21.41
C GLY A 695 -27.61 3.71 -21.95
N GLN A 696 -26.56 3.92 -21.16
CA GLN A 696 -25.21 4.24 -21.62
C GLN A 696 -24.42 2.92 -21.76
N PHE A 697 -23.12 2.99 -22.03
CA PHE A 697 -22.28 1.82 -22.26
C PHE A 697 -22.04 0.99 -20.99
N ALA A 698 -21.91 -0.33 -21.17
CA ALA A 698 -21.30 -1.21 -20.18
C ALA A 698 -19.80 -0.92 -20.09
N LEU A 699 -19.10 -1.05 -21.21
CA LEU A 699 -17.68 -0.73 -21.36
C LEU A 699 -17.50 0.30 -22.48
N ALA A 700 -16.72 1.35 -22.22
CA ALA A 700 -16.18 2.24 -23.24
C ALA A 700 -14.65 2.27 -23.17
N ILE A 701 -14.02 2.07 -24.32
CA ILE A 701 -12.57 2.12 -24.49
C ILE A 701 -12.24 3.41 -25.26
N ARG A 702 -11.44 4.28 -24.64
CA ARG A 702 -11.01 5.57 -25.20
C ARG A 702 -9.51 5.77 -25.27
N GLY A 703 -8.74 4.93 -24.57
CA GLY A 703 -7.29 4.78 -24.74
C GLY A 703 -6.97 3.52 -25.55
N SER A 704 -5.87 2.87 -25.21
CA SER A 704 -5.42 1.58 -25.75
C SER A 704 -5.57 0.48 -24.70
N LEU A 705 -5.90 -0.74 -25.13
CA LEU A 705 -5.89 -1.94 -24.28
C LEU A 705 -4.65 -2.78 -24.61
N TYR A 706 -4.17 -3.52 -23.63
CA TYR A 706 -3.25 -4.63 -23.80
C TYR A 706 -4.01 -5.97 -23.81
N PHE A 707 -4.91 -6.17 -22.85
CA PHE A 707 -5.74 -7.36 -22.71
C PHE A 707 -7.17 -6.99 -22.27
N ASN A 708 -8.19 -7.71 -22.74
CA ASN A 708 -9.56 -7.60 -22.21
C ASN A 708 -10.38 -8.88 -22.41
N ASP A 709 -10.84 -9.49 -21.31
CA ASP A 709 -11.79 -10.60 -21.27
C ASP A 709 -13.14 -10.23 -20.62
N THR A 710 -13.34 -8.98 -20.22
CA THR A 710 -14.51 -8.48 -19.44
C THR A 710 -15.84 -9.05 -19.94
N VAL A 711 -16.53 -9.78 -19.07
CA VAL A 711 -17.85 -10.35 -19.34
C VAL A 711 -18.91 -9.29 -19.16
N ILE A 712 -19.80 -9.14 -20.14
CA ILE A 712 -20.90 -8.17 -20.13
C ILE A 712 -22.20 -8.94 -20.29
N TYR A 713 -23.22 -8.66 -19.47
CA TYR A 713 -24.54 -9.27 -19.63
C TYR A 713 -25.69 -8.35 -19.24
N ASN A 714 -26.71 -8.29 -20.10
CA ASN A 714 -27.96 -7.58 -19.87
C ASN A 714 -27.77 -6.12 -19.38
N TRP A 715 -26.78 -5.42 -19.94
CA TRP A 715 -26.59 -3.99 -19.66
C TRP A 715 -27.54 -3.13 -20.53
N SER A 716 -28.86 -3.40 -20.40
CA SER A 716 -29.87 -2.90 -21.33
C SER A 716 -31.02 -2.15 -20.62
N GLY A 717 -31.44 -1.02 -21.19
CA GLY A 717 -32.61 -0.25 -20.76
C GLY A 717 -33.82 -0.47 -21.68
N SER A 718 -35.04 -0.32 -21.14
CA SER A 718 -36.29 -0.74 -21.82
C SER A 718 -36.61 -0.06 -23.15
N LYS A 719 -36.01 1.09 -23.46
CA LYS A 719 -35.97 1.68 -24.79
C LYS A 719 -34.53 1.60 -25.28
N SER A 720 -34.21 0.52 -26.01
CA SER A 720 -32.91 0.23 -26.60
C SER A 720 -32.54 1.22 -27.73
N ALA A 721 -32.36 2.49 -27.35
CA ALA A 721 -31.96 3.58 -28.23
C ALA A 721 -30.45 3.52 -28.40
N ALA A 722 -30.00 2.85 -29.46
CA ALA A 722 -28.60 2.57 -29.76
C ALA A 722 -27.67 3.78 -29.49
N LYS A 723 -26.82 3.61 -28.48
CA LYS A 723 -25.61 4.38 -28.19
C LYS A 723 -24.47 3.38 -28.03
N SER A 724 -23.27 3.78 -28.42
CA SER A 724 -22.10 2.90 -28.59
C SER A 724 -21.74 2.10 -27.33
N GLY A 725 -21.54 0.79 -27.50
CA GLY A 725 -21.13 -0.17 -26.48
C GLY A 725 -21.85 -1.50 -26.69
N GLU A 726 -21.21 -2.61 -26.34
CA GLU A 726 -21.89 -3.91 -26.30
C GLU A 726 -22.80 -4.01 -25.07
N THR A 727 -23.91 -4.73 -25.20
CA THR A 727 -24.83 -5.04 -24.09
C THR A 727 -24.68 -6.46 -23.55
N GLU A 728 -23.97 -7.31 -24.30
CA GLU A 728 -23.59 -8.68 -23.98
C GLU A 728 -22.24 -8.97 -24.63
N ALA A 729 -21.29 -9.59 -23.90
CA ALA A 729 -19.97 -9.98 -24.41
C ALA A 729 -19.37 -11.10 -23.54
N ASN A 730 -18.63 -12.02 -24.15
CA ASN A 730 -17.92 -13.13 -23.49
C ASN A 730 -18.86 -13.99 -22.60
N ILE A 731 -19.96 -14.45 -23.20
CA ILE A 731 -21.00 -15.28 -22.56
C ILE A 731 -21.24 -16.62 -23.30
N GLU A 732 -20.31 -16.98 -24.18
CA GLU A 732 -20.33 -18.14 -25.06
C GLU A 732 -20.40 -19.46 -24.26
N GLY A 733 -21.58 -20.08 -24.24
CA GLY A 733 -21.83 -21.35 -23.58
C GLY A 733 -22.44 -21.25 -22.17
N LEU A 734 -22.55 -20.05 -21.61
CA LEU A 734 -23.20 -19.82 -20.30
C LEU A 734 -24.73 -20.01 -20.38
N ASP A 735 -25.33 -20.52 -19.31
CA ASP A 735 -26.79 -20.65 -19.22
C ASP A 735 -27.42 -19.31 -18.81
N ARG A 736 -28.02 -18.62 -19.78
CA ARG A 736 -28.77 -17.36 -19.58
C ARG A 736 -29.85 -17.44 -18.51
N ALA A 737 -30.42 -18.62 -18.23
CA ALA A 737 -31.39 -18.80 -17.15
C ALA A 737 -30.74 -18.79 -15.75
N VAL A 738 -29.44 -19.04 -15.65
CA VAL A 738 -28.64 -18.80 -14.44
C VAL A 738 -28.25 -17.33 -14.38
N LEU A 739 -27.73 -16.76 -15.48
CA LEU A 739 -27.35 -15.34 -15.55
C LEU A 739 -28.51 -14.41 -15.16
N ASP A 740 -29.72 -14.62 -15.71
CA ASP A 740 -30.92 -13.85 -15.36
C ASP A 740 -31.38 -14.00 -13.88
N GLN A 741 -30.75 -14.89 -13.10
CA GLN A 741 -30.97 -15.04 -11.66
C GLN A 741 -29.74 -14.63 -10.82
N THR A 742 -28.57 -14.39 -11.41
CA THR A 742 -27.37 -13.90 -10.72
C THR A 742 -27.42 -12.38 -10.60
N THR A 743 -28.33 -11.90 -9.75
CA THR A 743 -28.58 -10.47 -9.52
C THR A 743 -28.31 -10.08 -8.08
N ILE A 744 -27.91 -8.83 -7.85
CA ILE A 744 -27.67 -8.32 -6.48
C ILE A 744 -28.94 -8.32 -5.63
N GLN A 745 -30.11 -8.20 -6.25
CA GLN A 745 -31.42 -8.32 -5.61
C GLN A 745 -31.66 -9.76 -5.12
N ASN A 746 -31.25 -10.77 -5.88
CA ASN A 746 -31.33 -12.17 -5.46
C ASN A 746 -30.29 -12.51 -4.37
N PHE A 747 -29.07 -11.98 -4.48
CA PHE A 747 -28.06 -12.06 -3.40
C PHE A 747 -28.61 -11.50 -2.09
N ALA A 748 -29.11 -10.26 -2.09
CA ALA A 748 -29.71 -9.62 -0.92
C ALA A 748 -30.94 -10.40 -0.40
N ALA A 749 -31.74 -10.99 -1.30
CA ALA A 749 -32.92 -11.76 -0.92
C ALA A 749 -32.57 -13.09 -0.24
N ASP A 750 -31.48 -13.75 -0.64
CA ASP A 750 -30.96 -14.93 0.03
C ASP A 750 -30.27 -14.58 1.36
N LEU A 751 -29.38 -13.57 1.36
CA LEU A 751 -28.66 -13.07 2.53
C LEU A 751 -29.61 -12.73 3.69
N LEU A 752 -30.62 -11.91 3.40
CA LEU A 752 -31.58 -11.41 4.38
C LEU A 752 -32.77 -12.36 4.60
N GLY A 753 -32.80 -13.52 3.93
CA GLY A 753 -33.94 -14.45 3.95
C GLY A 753 -35.27 -13.83 3.50
N LYS A 754 -35.21 -12.76 2.69
CA LYS A 754 -36.31 -11.86 2.33
C LYS A 754 -36.51 -11.87 0.80
N PRO A 755 -37.45 -12.65 0.24
CA PRO A 755 -37.72 -12.73 -1.22
C PRO A 755 -38.23 -11.45 -1.91
N SER A 756 -38.12 -10.30 -1.25
CA SER A 756 -38.34 -8.96 -1.80
C SER A 756 -37.39 -7.96 -1.12
N ALA A 757 -36.14 -8.37 -0.93
CA ALA A 757 -35.05 -7.47 -0.59
C ALA A 757 -34.79 -6.51 -1.76
N THR A 758 -34.18 -5.38 -1.43
CA THR A 758 -33.83 -4.30 -2.35
C THR A 758 -32.38 -3.91 -2.13
N ILE A 759 -31.82 -3.11 -3.03
CA ILE A 759 -30.47 -2.54 -2.84
C ILE A 759 -30.42 -1.68 -1.57
N SER A 760 -31.54 -1.05 -1.16
CA SER A 760 -31.62 -0.35 0.14
C SER A 760 -31.56 -1.33 1.32
N ASP A 761 -32.27 -2.45 1.29
CA ASP A 761 -32.19 -3.45 2.37
C ASP A 761 -30.78 -4.04 2.52
N LEU A 762 -30.03 -4.16 1.41
CA LEU A 762 -28.62 -4.56 1.45
C LEU A 762 -27.74 -3.45 2.02
N ALA A 763 -27.95 -2.19 1.61
CA ALA A 763 -27.21 -1.06 2.14
C ALA A 763 -27.43 -0.89 3.65
N ASP A 764 -28.67 -1.04 4.12
CA ASP A 764 -29.03 -1.00 5.55
C ASP A 764 -28.27 -2.09 6.34
N TYR A 765 -28.10 -3.28 5.75
CA TYR A 765 -27.31 -4.37 6.34
C TYR A 765 -25.80 -4.08 6.38
N LEU A 766 -25.23 -3.61 5.26
CA LEU A 766 -23.80 -3.27 5.16
C LEU A 766 -23.43 -2.09 6.07
N ARG A 767 -24.32 -1.12 6.24
CA ARG A 767 -24.19 -0.03 7.24
C ARG A 767 -24.15 -0.58 8.65
N MET A 768 -25.12 -1.41 9.04
CA MET A 768 -25.14 -2.05 10.35
C MET A 768 -23.90 -2.92 10.61
N GLN A 769 -23.27 -3.46 9.58
CA GLN A 769 -21.99 -4.19 9.68
C GLN A 769 -20.82 -3.23 9.93
N ALA A 770 -20.71 -2.14 9.16
CA ALA A 770 -19.70 -1.10 9.35
C ALA A 770 -19.83 -0.38 10.71
N ASP A 771 -21.05 -0.23 11.23
CA ASP A 771 -21.33 0.27 12.58
C ASP A 771 -20.95 -0.74 13.71
N GLY A 772 -20.41 -1.92 13.36
CA GLY A 772 -20.05 -2.98 14.31
C GLY A 772 -21.25 -3.69 14.96
N ALA A 773 -22.46 -3.55 14.40
CA ALA A 773 -23.70 -4.03 15.01
C ALA A 773 -24.14 -5.45 14.57
N LEU A 774 -23.29 -6.19 13.84
CA LEU A 774 -23.57 -7.53 13.31
C LEU A 774 -22.39 -8.50 13.50
N ASP A 775 -22.68 -9.72 13.98
CA ASP A 775 -21.69 -10.81 14.05
C ASP A 775 -21.50 -11.46 12.66
N GLY A 776 -20.45 -11.04 11.94
CA GLY A 776 -20.00 -11.66 10.68
C GLY A 776 -20.09 -10.75 9.46
N MET A 777 -19.14 -10.94 8.55
CA MET A 777 -18.88 -10.05 7.41
C MET A 777 -19.62 -10.46 6.13
N VAL A 778 -20.05 -9.44 5.38
CA VAL A 778 -20.32 -9.47 3.95
C VAL A 778 -19.45 -8.37 3.33
N ASP A 779 -18.43 -8.81 2.61
CA ASP A 779 -17.37 -8.03 1.97
C ASP A 779 -17.61 -7.95 0.45
N ALA A 780 -16.64 -7.38 -0.28
CA ALA A 780 -16.64 -7.42 -1.74
C ALA A 780 -16.50 -8.85 -2.27
N ASP A 781 -15.64 -9.68 -1.67
CA ASP A 781 -15.33 -11.03 -2.14
C ASP A 781 -16.53 -11.97 -2.14
N LEU A 782 -17.36 -11.97 -1.12
CA LEU A 782 -18.56 -12.81 -1.05
C LEU A 782 -19.58 -12.42 -2.13
N ILE A 783 -19.66 -11.14 -2.50
CA ILE A 783 -20.48 -10.65 -3.62
C ILE A 783 -19.83 -11.01 -4.95
N THR A 784 -18.53 -10.78 -5.10
CA THR A 784 -17.74 -11.07 -6.30
C THR A 784 -17.75 -12.57 -6.62
N ALA A 785 -17.56 -13.43 -5.62
CA ALA A 785 -17.70 -14.89 -5.74
C ALA A 785 -19.12 -15.31 -6.16
N PHE A 786 -20.19 -14.74 -5.57
CA PHE A 786 -21.56 -15.01 -5.99
C PHE A 786 -21.79 -14.71 -7.48
N PHE A 787 -21.29 -13.57 -7.97
CA PHE A 787 -21.37 -13.22 -9.38
C PHE A 787 -20.50 -14.16 -10.24
N ARG A 788 -19.23 -14.36 -9.91
CA ARG A 788 -18.30 -15.24 -10.63
C ARG A 788 -18.84 -16.66 -10.79
N THR A 789 -19.33 -17.28 -9.72
CA THR A 789 -19.97 -18.62 -9.77
C THR A 789 -21.18 -18.64 -10.69
N GLY A 790 -22.07 -17.65 -10.61
CA GLY A 790 -23.25 -17.57 -11.47
C GLY A 790 -22.92 -17.35 -12.95
N PHE A 791 -21.82 -16.65 -13.22
CA PHE A 791 -21.25 -16.42 -14.55
C PHE A 791 -20.30 -17.54 -15.03
N GLY A 792 -20.14 -18.62 -14.25
CA GLY A 792 -19.32 -19.78 -14.64
C GLY A 792 -17.81 -19.53 -14.66
N MET A 793 -17.35 -18.46 -14.01
CA MET A 793 -15.94 -18.23 -13.71
C MET A 793 -15.51 -19.08 -12.50
N ASP A 794 -14.21 -19.35 -12.37
CA ASP A 794 -13.71 -20.06 -11.20
C ASP A 794 -13.73 -19.16 -9.94
N THR A 795 -14.03 -19.81 -8.83
CA THR A 795 -14.11 -19.28 -7.45
C THR A 795 -13.60 -20.31 -6.44
N GLY A 796 -13.02 -21.43 -6.90
CA GLY A 796 -12.41 -22.42 -6.03
C GLY A 796 -11.06 -21.91 -5.54
N LEU A 797 -11.01 -21.48 -4.28
CA LEU A 797 -9.73 -21.41 -3.57
C LEU A 797 -9.09 -22.80 -3.54
N ARG A 798 -7.76 -22.82 -3.58
CA ARG A 798 -6.97 -24.03 -3.37
C ARG A 798 -7.23 -24.58 -1.96
N ALA A 799 -7.18 -25.91 -1.82
CA ALA A 799 -7.66 -26.62 -0.63
C ALA A 799 -6.64 -27.60 0.00
N GLU A 800 -5.40 -27.58 -0.50
CA GLU A 800 -4.27 -28.37 -0.01
C GLU A 800 -3.00 -27.50 -0.22
N GLU A 801 -1.99 -27.65 0.65
CA GLU A 801 -0.73 -26.90 0.61
C GLU A 801 0.12 -27.21 -0.64
N THR A 802 0.88 -26.24 -1.16
CA THR A 802 1.74 -26.45 -2.34
C THR A 802 2.97 -25.53 -2.37
N VAL A 803 3.91 -25.83 -3.28
CA VAL A 803 4.88 -24.84 -3.76
C VAL A 803 4.19 -23.95 -4.80
N LEU A 804 4.19 -22.63 -4.58
CA LEU A 804 3.76 -21.62 -5.55
C LEU A 804 4.99 -21.04 -6.25
N ARG A 805 5.00 -21.09 -7.58
CA ARG A 805 6.06 -20.53 -8.43
C ARG A 805 5.67 -19.13 -8.89
N PHE A 806 6.58 -18.17 -8.72
CA PHE A 806 6.43 -16.84 -9.31
C PHE A 806 6.74 -16.87 -10.82
N ILE A 807 5.82 -16.32 -11.61
CA ILE A 807 5.83 -16.28 -13.09
C ILE A 807 5.34 -14.88 -13.50
N PRO A 808 6.21 -13.95 -13.92
CA PRO A 808 5.79 -12.59 -14.27
C PRO A 808 4.78 -12.56 -15.43
N ASP A 809 3.59 -12.01 -15.20
CA ASP A 809 2.53 -11.97 -16.21
C ASP A 809 2.55 -10.71 -17.09
N ASP A 810 2.38 -10.85 -18.40
CA ASP A 810 2.50 -9.75 -19.37
C ASP A 810 1.29 -8.79 -19.40
N ARG A 811 0.15 -9.24 -18.87
CA ARG A 811 -1.03 -8.40 -18.60
C ARG A 811 -0.79 -7.49 -17.40
N GLY A 812 0.07 -7.89 -16.46
CA GLY A 812 0.37 -7.16 -15.23
C GLY A 812 1.77 -6.51 -15.18
N GLU A 813 2.20 -6.27 -13.96
CA GLU A 813 3.48 -5.64 -13.59
C GLU A 813 4.63 -6.64 -13.33
N GLY A 814 4.33 -7.92 -13.06
CA GLY A 814 5.33 -8.99 -13.01
C GLY A 814 6.35 -8.90 -11.88
N MET A 815 6.02 -8.16 -10.83
CA MET A 815 6.89 -7.95 -9.65
C MET A 815 6.14 -7.88 -8.32
N ARG A 816 4.81 -7.85 -8.31
CA ARG A 816 4.03 -7.75 -7.06
C ARG A 816 3.63 -9.14 -6.55
N TRP A 817 3.92 -9.39 -5.28
CA TRP A 817 3.48 -10.59 -4.57
C TRP A 817 1.96 -10.65 -4.43
N ASP A 818 1.29 -9.51 -4.27
CA ASP A 818 -0.16 -9.43 -4.06
C ASP A 818 -0.99 -9.46 -5.35
N ASN A 819 -0.36 -9.46 -6.53
CA ASN A 819 -1.05 -9.73 -7.78
C ASN A 819 -1.07 -11.24 -8.08
N ARG A 820 -2.24 -11.87 -7.90
CA ARG A 820 -2.46 -13.31 -8.16
C ARG A 820 -2.11 -13.79 -9.57
N LEU A 821 -2.08 -12.89 -10.57
CA LEU A 821 -1.68 -13.24 -11.94
C LEU A 821 -0.20 -13.68 -12.03
N ASN A 822 0.64 -13.31 -11.07
CA ASN A 822 2.05 -13.68 -11.05
C ASN A 822 2.34 -15.07 -10.46
N TRP A 823 1.32 -15.83 -10.05
CA TRP A 823 1.49 -17.10 -9.33
C TRP A 823 0.95 -18.30 -10.11
N SER A 824 1.69 -19.41 -10.07
CA SER A 824 1.39 -20.64 -10.83
C SER A 824 0.09 -21.38 -10.48
N THR A 825 -0.69 -20.86 -9.53
CA THR A 825 -1.92 -21.44 -8.98
C THR A 825 -3.14 -20.52 -9.13
N ASP A 826 -2.97 -19.32 -9.70
CA ASP A 826 -3.97 -18.23 -9.77
C ASP A 826 -4.47 -17.74 -8.38
N ASP A 827 -3.78 -18.11 -7.29
CA ASP A 827 -3.99 -17.65 -5.90
C ASP A 827 -2.70 -17.13 -5.24
N LEU A 828 -2.80 -16.49 -4.07
CA LEU A 828 -1.65 -15.92 -3.35
C LEU A 828 -0.97 -16.96 -2.44
N PRO A 829 0.35 -16.86 -2.18
CA PRO A 829 1.01 -17.73 -1.22
C PRO A 829 0.57 -17.46 0.21
N GLY A 830 0.40 -18.52 1.00
CA GLY A 830 -0.06 -18.43 2.39
C GLY A 830 -1.59 -18.45 2.55
N THR A 831 -2.34 -18.61 1.45
CA THR A 831 -3.78 -18.93 1.53
C THR A 831 -4.02 -20.29 2.20
N GLN A 832 -3.02 -21.18 2.26
CA GLN A 832 -3.07 -22.46 2.97
C GLN A 832 -1.88 -22.60 3.95
N ASP A 833 -2.17 -22.99 5.20
CA ASP A 833 -1.18 -23.35 6.22
C ASP A 833 -0.15 -24.36 5.65
N GLY A 834 1.12 -23.98 5.54
CA GLY A 834 2.21 -24.83 5.03
C GLY A 834 2.61 -24.63 3.56
N ASP A 835 2.06 -23.62 2.89
CA ASP A 835 2.52 -23.20 1.56
C ASP A 835 4.02 -22.88 1.50
N SER A 836 4.63 -23.08 0.34
CA SER A 836 6.04 -22.76 0.07
C SER A 836 6.17 -21.92 -1.20
N VAL A 837 7.24 -21.15 -1.34
CA VAL A 837 7.43 -20.21 -2.46
C VAL A 837 8.73 -20.48 -3.21
N ASP A 838 8.64 -20.47 -4.54
CA ASP A 838 9.77 -20.46 -5.49
C ASP A 838 9.68 -19.16 -6.31
N LEU A 839 10.57 -18.21 -6.04
CA LEU A 839 10.66 -16.95 -6.79
C LEU A 839 11.40 -17.11 -8.12
N GLY A 840 12.14 -18.19 -8.34
CA GLY A 840 12.71 -18.53 -9.64
C GLY A 840 13.78 -17.59 -10.19
N GLY A 841 14.41 -16.76 -9.36
CA GLY A 841 15.32 -15.69 -9.80
C GLY A 841 14.62 -14.37 -10.15
N ASN A 842 13.31 -14.26 -9.95
CA ASN A 842 12.57 -13.01 -10.16
C ASN A 842 12.90 -11.97 -9.07
N TRP A 843 12.52 -10.71 -9.33
CA TRP A 843 12.61 -9.61 -8.38
C TRP A 843 11.19 -9.22 -7.97
N VAL A 844 10.87 -9.31 -6.69
CA VAL A 844 9.50 -9.27 -6.17
C VAL A 844 9.38 -8.32 -4.98
N SER A 845 8.43 -7.37 -5.04
CA SER A 845 7.95 -6.62 -3.88
C SER A 845 6.85 -7.40 -3.17
N TYR A 846 7.02 -7.60 -1.87
CA TYR A 846 6.03 -8.20 -0.98
C TYR A 846 4.89 -7.21 -0.69
N GLY A 847 3.65 -7.67 -0.89
CA GLY A 847 2.43 -6.86 -0.90
C GLY A 847 1.31 -7.34 0.03
N SER A 848 1.62 -8.27 0.94
CA SER A 848 0.65 -8.94 1.80
C SER A 848 0.66 -8.37 3.24
N THR A 849 -0.40 -8.68 3.97
CA THR A 849 -0.71 -8.13 5.30
C THR A 849 0.13 -8.85 6.37
N THR A 850 -0.09 -10.14 6.54
CA THR A 850 0.80 -11.10 7.22
C THR A 850 0.77 -12.41 6.44
N THR A 851 1.89 -13.14 6.38
CA THR A 851 1.98 -14.41 5.62
C THR A 851 3.02 -15.32 6.26
N ALA A 852 2.66 -16.58 6.48
CA ALA A 852 3.57 -17.62 6.97
C ALA A 852 3.77 -18.69 5.88
N LEU A 853 5.02 -19.13 5.68
CA LEU A 853 5.41 -20.13 4.70
C LEU A 853 6.27 -21.22 5.34
N ALA A 854 6.20 -22.44 4.79
CA ALA A 854 7.11 -23.53 5.12
C ALA A 854 8.51 -23.28 4.55
N ASP A 855 8.69 -23.25 3.22
CA ASP A 855 9.99 -23.06 2.57
C ASP A 855 9.99 -21.88 1.57
N LEU A 856 11.15 -21.26 1.36
CA LEU A 856 11.34 -20.14 0.41
C LEU A 856 12.63 -20.31 -0.42
N ASP A 857 12.50 -20.54 -1.73
CA ASP A 857 13.61 -20.43 -2.68
C ASP A 857 13.56 -19.08 -3.41
N LEU A 858 14.62 -18.28 -3.29
CA LEU A 858 14.78 -17.06 -4.10
C LEU A 858 15.16 -17.38 -5.55
N GLY A 859 15.72 -18.56 -5.81
CA GLY A 859 16.31 -18.96 -7.08
C GLY A 859 17.64 -18.24 -7.37
N GLN A 860 18.14 -18.39 -8.60
CA GLN A 860 19.44 -17.82 -9.00
C GLN A 860 19.33 -16.31 -9.25
N GLY A 861 19.97 -15.50 -8.40
CA GLY A 861 19.97 -14.03 -8.54
C GLY A 861 18.65 -13.36 -8.18
N GLY A 862 17.74 -14.09 -7.52
CA GLY A 862 16.45 -13.57 -7.11
C GLY A 862 16.54 -12.53 -5.99
N TRP A 863 15.53 -11.68 -5.92
CA TRP A 863 15.47 -10.59 -4.95
C TRP A 863 14.05 -10.46 -4.40
N LEU A 864 13.92 -10.54 -3.08
CA LEU A 864 12.70 -10.19 -2.35
C LEU A 864 12.87 -8.83 -1.66
N ASN A 865 11.90 -7.94 -1.83
CA ASN A 865 11.79 -6.64 -1.16
C ASN A 865 10.59 -6.66 -0.22
N VAL A 866 10.80 -6.45 1.08
CA VAL A 866 9.77 -6.47 2.12
C VAL A 866 9.66 -5.08 2.74
N ALA A 867 8.73 -4.28 2.22
CA ALA A 867 8.55 -2.87 2.59
C ALA A 867 7.38 -2.62 3.58
N GLN A 868 6.53 -3.63 3.78
CA GLN A 868 5.27 -3.55 4.53
C GLN A 868 4.88 -4.94 5.08
N GLY A 869 3.98 -4.97 6.05
CA GLY A 869 3.43 -6.21 6.60
C GLY A 869 4.49 -7.13 7.22
N ARG A 870 4.17 -8.43 7.31
CA ARG A 870 5.07 -9.45 7.89
C ARG A 870 5.10 -10.73 7.08
N LEU A 871 6.31 -11.25 6.84
CA LEU A 871 6.56 -12.57 6.24
C LEU A 871 7.35 -13.46 7.22
N ASP A 872 6.79 -14.61 7.59
CA ASP A 872 7.43 -15.66 8.41
C ASP A 872 7.82 -16.86 7.53
N ILE A 873 9.06 -17.34 7.65
CA ILE A 873 9.53 -18.59 7.04
C ILE A 873 9.84 -19.61 8.15
N GLU A 874 8.97 -20.61 8.33
CA GLU A 874 9.08 -21.63 9.40
C GLU A 874 10.17 -22.68 9.13
N GLY A 875 10.56 -22.86 7.86
CA GLY A 875 11.51 -23.87 7.40
C GLY A 875 12.72 -23.26 6.68
N ALA A 876 13.07 -23.80 5.52
CA ALA A 876 14.35 -23.51 4.88
C ALA A 876 14.26 -22.42 3.81
N ILE A 877 15.19 -21.47 3.90
CA ILE A 877 15.47 -20.48 2.85
C ILE A 877 16.62 -20.99 1.96
N ALA A 878 16.45 -20.89 0.65
CA ALA A 878 17.45 -21.26 -0.36
C ALA A 878 17.73 -20.14 -1.36
N VAL A 879 18.94 -20.17 -1.94
CA VAL A 879 19.36 -19.26 -3.01
C VAL A 879 20.17 -19.99 -4.07
N GLY A 880 20.03 -19.62 -5.34
CA GLY A 880 20.87 -20.20 -6.40
C GLY A 880 22.32 -19.68 -6.35
N SER A 881 23.27 -20.44 -6.90
CA SER A 881 24.73 -20.19 -6.87
C SER A 881 25.29 -18.85 -7.41
N SER A 882 24.43 -17.91 -7.82
CA SER A 882 24.81 -16.50 -8.03
C SER A 882 24.54 -15.62 -6.79
N GLY A 883 24.05 -16.22 -5.72
CA GLY A 883 23.46 -15.56 -4.56
C GLY A 883 21.99 -15.20 -4.75
N GLY A 884 21.36 -14.79 -3.66
CA GLY A 884 20.02 -14.17 -3.60
C GLY A 884 20.04 -12.93 -2.71
N ARG A 885 19.03 -12.08 -2.82
CA ARG A 885 18.92 -10.83 -2.06
C ARG A 885 17.62 -10.72 -1.29
N LEU A 886 17.72 -10.21 -0.06
CA LEU A 886 16.60 -9.77 0.76
C LEU A 886 16.81 -8.28 1.12
N THR A 887 15.83 -7.44 0.83
CA THR A 887 15.78 -6.05 1.31
C THR A 887 14.60 -5.88 2.24
N LEU A 888 14.81 -5.18 3.36
CA LEU A 888 13.78 -4.70 4.27
C LEU A 888 13.83 -3.17 4.33
N ASP A 889 12.64 -2.59 4.22
CA ASP A 889 12.40 -1.15 4.17
C ASP A 889 11.03 -0.85 4.81
N GLY A 890 10.69 0.43 4.97
CA GLY A 890 9.38 0.86 5.47
C GLY A 890 8.99 0.17 6.79
N ALA A 891 7.80 -0.43 6.82
CA ALA A 891 7.28 -1.20 7.96
C ALA A 891 7.45 -2.72 7.79
N GLY A 892 8.22 -3.18 6.80
CA GLY A 892 8.28 -4.60 6.44
C GLY A 892 9.02 -5.47 7.45
N GLN A 893 8.44 -6.61 7.80
CA GLN A 893 9.08 -7.60 8.68
C GLN A 893 9.39 -8.91 7.97
N PHE A 894 10.58 -9.45 8.18
CA PHE A 894 10.99 -10.78 7.74
C PHE A 894 11.49 -11.62 8.92
N TRP A 895 10.79 -12.70 9.21
CA TRP A 895 11.03 -13.62 10.33
C TRP A 895 11.42 -15.00 9.81
N THR A 896 12.35 -15.70 10.46
CA THR A 896 12.87 -16.99 9.96
C THR A 896 13.45 -17.90 11.06
N ASP A 897 13.22 -19.23 10.96
CA ASP A 897 13.92 -20.25 11.77
C ASP A 897 15.41 -20.47 11.37
N GLY A 898 15.96 -19.53 10.60
CA GLY A 898 17.37 -19.44 10.27
C GLY A 898 17.68 -19.76 8.81
N TYR A 899 18.97 -19.89 8.54
CA TYR A 899 19.49 -20.07 7.18
C TYR A 899 20.66 -21.04 7.22
N ALA A 900 20.66 -22.01 6.32
CA ALA A 900 21.66 -23.08 6.30
C ALA A 900 22.21 -23.40 4.90
N ASP A 901 21.91 -22.59 3.89
CA ASP A 901 22.46 -22.77 2.55
C ASP A 901 23.91 -22.24 2.47
N SER A 902 24.71 -22.87 1.63
CA SER A 902 26.12 -22.54 1.40
C SER A 902 26.34 -21.46 0.35
N ASP A 903 25.35 -21.14 -0.47
CA ASP A 903 25.39 -20.00 -1.40
C ASP A 903 24.99 -18.68 -0.69
N LEU A 904 25.23 -17.53 -1.34
CA LEU A 904 25.26 -16.22 -0.66
C LEU A 904 23.89 -15.51 -0.59
N LEU A 905 23.35 -15.34 0.63
CA LEU A 905 22.21 -14.46 0.88
C LEU A 905 22.68 -13.05 1.29
N SER A 906 22.35 -12.04 0.51
CA SER A 906 22.67 -10.64 0.82
C SER A 906 21.47 -9.94 1.44
N ILE A 907 21.56 -9.54 2.72
CA ILE A 907 20.48 -8.93 3.49
C ILE A 907 20.76 -7.44 3.73
N SER A 908 19.78 -6.59 3.45
CA SER A 908 19.84 -5.14 3.66
C SER A 908 18.61 -4.67 4.43
N VAL A 909 18.78 -4.02 5.58
CA VAL A 909 17.68 -3.60 6.47
C VAL A 909 17.84 -2.10 6.76
N MET A 910 17.06 -1.27 6.07
CA MET A 910 17.10 0.20 6.22
C MET A 910 15.85 0.74 6.94
N GLY A 911 14.71 0.09 6.72
CA GLY A 911 13.52 0.18 7.56
C GLY A 911 13.14 -1.21 8.08
N GLY A 912 12.00 -1.32 8.75
CA GLY A 912 11.41 -2.60 9.10
C GLY A 912 12.21 -3.44 10.11
N ARG A 913 11.98 -4.75 10.10
CA ARG A 913 12.59 -5.71 11.05
C ARG A 913 12.97 -7.04 10.40
N PHE A 914 14.26 -7.38 10.45
CA PHE A 914 14.74 -8.75 10.27
C PHE A 914 14.80 -9.45 11.64
N ALA A 915 14.29 -10.68 11.73
CA ALA A 915 14.34 -11.47 12.95
C ALA A 915 14.68 -12.95 12.67
N ASN A 916 15.76 -13.43 13.31
CA ASN A 916 16.14 -14.85 13.29
C ASN A 916 15.72 -15.52 14.61
N THR A 917 14.83 -16.51 14.50
CA THR A 917 14.32 -17.31 15.62
C THR A 917 15.00 -18.67 15.78
N GLY A 918 15.85 -19.07 14.83
CA GLY A 918 16.55 -20.36 14.84
C GLY A 918 18.05 -20.24 14.61
N VAL A 919 18.62 -21.19 13.86
CA VAL A 919 20.09 -21.28 13.70
C VAL A 919 20.51 -20.81 12.31
N PHE A 920 21.06 -19.60 12.28
CA PHE A 920 21.58 -18.97 11.08
C PHE A 920 23.08 -19.33 10.93
N MET A 921 23.39 -20.28 10.03
CA MET A 921 24.74 -20.81 9.75
C MET A 921 25.14 -20.78 8.27
N GLY A 922 24.26 -20.29 7.40
CA GLY A 922 24.52 -20.18 5.96
C GLY A 922 25.37 -18.95 5.61
N ASN A 923 25.87 -18.90 4.37
CA ASN A 923 26.67 -17.76 3.91
C ASN A 923 25.79 -16.52 3.70
N ALA A 924 25.77 -15.58 4.64
CA ALA A 924 25.11 -14.29 4.44
C ALA A 924 26.02 -13.07 4.69
N ASP A 925 25.79 -12.00 3.94
CA ASP A 925 26.31 -10.66 4.23
C ASP A 925 25.11 -9.78 4.65
N LEU A 926 25.16 -9.19 5.85
CA LEU A 926 24.06 -8.40 6.43
C LEU A 926 24.49 -6.95 6.63
N THR A 927 23.67 -6.00 6.15
CA THR A 927 23.85 -4.56 6.37
C THR A 927 22.60 -3.96 6.98
N VAL A 928 22.75 -3.27 8.12
CA VAL A 928 21.66 -2.57 8.84
C VAL A 928 22.02 -1.10 8.95
N GLY A 929 21.06 -0.22 8.69
CA GLY A 929 21.21 1.23 8.73
C GLY A 929 19.86 1.94 8.88
N GLU A 930 19.88 3.26 8.86
CA GLU A 930 18.69 4.11 8.98
C GLU A 930 17.80 3.69 10.18
N ASN A 931 16.51 3.43 9.99
CA ASN A 931 15.59 3.01 11.08
C ASN A 931 15.58 1.48 11.34
N GLY A 932 16.35 0.71 10.58
CA GLY A 932 16.25 -0.75 10.51
C GLY A 932 16.50 -1.49 11.83
N GLN A 933 15.66 -2.50 12.11
CA GLN A 933 15.85 -3.43 13.23
C GLN A 933 16.37 -4.80 12.74
N ALA A 934 17.41 -5.33 13.39
CA ALA A 934 17.91 -6.69 13.14
C ALA A 934 18.09 -7.47 14.45
N ILE A 935 17.13 -8.34 14.75
CA ILE A 935 17.21 -9.32 15.83
C ILE A 935 17.99 -10.52 15.27
N LEU A 936 19.28 -10.58 15.59
CA LEU A 936 20.21 -11.62 15.14
C LEU A 936 19.90 -12.98 15.77
N ALA A 937 19.35 -12.98 17.00
CA ALA A 937 18.87 -14.17 17.67
C ALA A 937 17.80 -13.82 18.73
N THR A 938 16.70 -14.58 18.75
CA THR A 938 15.76 -14.68 19.88
C THR A 938 16.07 -15.88 20.79
N ASP A 939 15.11 -16.32 21.60
CA ASP A 939 15.26 -17.37 22.62
C ASP A 939 15.67 -18.75 22.07
N GLY A 940 16.93 -19.12 22.27
CA GLY A 940 17.53 -20.38 21.79
C GLY A 940 18.11 -20.30 20.38
N ALA A 941 17.99 -19.14 19.72
CA ALA A 941 18.51 -18.88 18.39
C ALA A 941 20.01 -18.56 18.40
N GLY A 942 20.64 -18.60 17.23
CA GLY A 942 22.05 -18.23 17.08
C GLY A 942 22.41 -17.78 15.67
N PHE A 943 23.18 -16.69 15.58
CA PHE A 943 23.73 -16.16 14.34
C PHE A 943 25.23 -16.45 14.24
N LEU A 944 25.62 -17.23 13.24
CA LEU A 944 27.01 -17.60 12.95
C LEU A 944 27.47 -16.85 11.70
N LEU A 945 28.30 -15.83 11.87
CA LEU A 945 28.89 -15.09 10.76
C LEU A 945 30.12 -15.85 10.22
N GLU A 946 29.88 -16.65 9.19
CA GLU A 946 30.85 -17.53 8.51
C GLU A 946 32.09 -16.80 7.96
N ALA A 947 33.15 -17.57 7.71
CA ALA A 947 34.46 -17.05 7.30
C ALA A 947 34.40 -16.22 6.00
N GLY A 948 34.86 -14.97 6.06
CA GLY A 948 34.82 -14.03 4.94
C GLY A 948 33.44 -13.41 4.65
N ARG A 949 32.45 -13.60 5.52
CA ARG A 949 31.19 -12.82 5.54
C ARG A 949 31.35 -11.49 6.29
N THR A 950 30.40 -10.59 6.08
CA THR A 950 30.35 -9.26 6.71
C THR A 950 29.01 -8.97 7.38
N LEU A 951 29.05 -8.53 8.64
CA LEU A 951 27.96 -7.82 9.32
C LEU A 951 28.31 -6.33 9.39
N THR A 952 27.48 -5.46 8.82
CA THR A 952 27.67 -4.00 8.82
C THR A 952 26.55 -3.29 9.59
N VAL A 953 26.91 -2.42 10.52
CA VAL A 953 25.99 -1.50 11.22
C VAL A 953 26.32 -0.06 10.81
N MET A 954 25.31 0.73 10.44
CA MET A 954 25.42 2.10 9.92
C MET A 954 24.54 3.06 10.75
N GLY A 955 25.04 4.28 11.01
CA GLY A 955 24.37 5.25 11.90
C GLY A 955 24.25 4.77 13.35
N ASP A 956 23.51 5.49 14.20
CA ASP A 956 23.12 5.06 15.56
C ASP A 956 21.59 4.96 15.80
N ASP A 957 20.79 5.29 14.78
CA ASP A 957 19.34 5.05 14.77
C ASP A 957 19.01 3.55 14.66
N ALA A 958 19.75 2.81 13.83
CA ALA A 958 19.60 1.37 13.61
C ALA A 958 19.73 0.52 14.89
N LYS A 959 18.89 -0.51 15.03
CA LYS A 959 18.88 -1.42 16.19
C LYS A 959 19.37 -2.81 15.79
N VAL A 960 20.41 -3.33 16.44
CA VAL A 960 21.02 -4.62 16.07
C VAL A 960 21.38 -5.42 17.32
N GLY A 961 21.08 -6.72 17.32
CA GLY A 961 21.50 -7.64 18.38
C GLY A 961 20.42 -8.64 18.77
N PHE A 962 19.87 -8.54 19.97
CA PHE A 962 19.08 -9.61 20.60
C PHE A 962 17.78 -9.09 21.21
N ASP A 963 16.72 -9.89 21.14
CA ASP A 963 15.45 -9.63 21.85
C ASP A 963 14.64 -10.93 22.03
N GLY A 964 13.79 -11.02 23.07
CA GLY A 964 13.00 -12.24 23.38
C GLY A 964 12.52 -12.36 24.83
N GLU A 965 11.71 -13.38 25.11
CA GLU A 965 11.00 -13.60 26.39
C GLU A 965 11.81 -14.38 27.46
N GLY A 966 12.93 -15.01 27.09
CA GLY A 966 13.83 -15.69 28.04
C GLY A 966 14.47 -16.98 27.50
N GLY A 967 15.72 -16.88 27.06
CA GLY A 967 16.53 -17.97 26.52
C GLY A 967 18.00 -17.59 26.36
N LEU A 968 18.80 -18.41 25.67
CA LEU A 968 20.13 -17.99 25.20
C LEU A 968 19.99 -17.39 23.80
N ALA A 969 20.52 -16.19 23.56
CA ALA A 969 20.55 -15.56 22.25
C ALA A 969 22.01 -15.31 21.84
N LEU A 970 22.45 -15.86 20.71
CA LEU A 970 23.89 -16.00 20.42
C LEU A 970 24.34 -15.31 19.12
N LEU A 971 25.51 -14.66 19.18
CA LEU A 971 26.27 -14.24 18.00
C LEU A 971 27.66 -14.87 18.04
N ARG A 972 28.05 -15.59 17.00
CA ARG A 972 29.42 -16.07 16.82
C ARG A 972 29.99 -15.52 15.53
N LEU A 973 31.19 -14.97 15.61
CA LEU A 973 32.03 -14.66 14.46
C LEU A 973 33.02 -15.81 14.25
N ASP A 974 33.29 -16.19 13.01
CA ASP A 974 34.36 -17.16 12.69
C ASP A 974 35.67 -16.47 12.25
N ASP A 975 36.75 -17.24 12.11
CA ASP A 975 38.06 -16.73 11.62
C ASP A 975 37.91 -16.18 10.18
N ASP A 976 38.67 -15.15 9.82
CA ASP A 976 38.50 -14.33 8.60
C ASP A 976 37.10 -13.65 8.41
N ALA A 977 36.14 -13.74 9.33
CA ALA A 977 34.88 -12.96 9.26
C ALA A 977 35.08 -11.47 9.59
N THR A 978 34.14 -10.60 9.19
CA THR A 978 34.22 -9.13 9.41
C THR A 978 32.99 -8.57 10.11
N LEU A 979 33.19 -8.00 11.30
CA LEU A 979 32.21 -7.12 11.95
C LEU A 979 32.58 -5.66 11.64
N LYS A 980 31.66 -4.90 11.05
CA LYS A 980 31.90 -3.55 10.54
C LYS A 980 30.94 -2.52 11.14
N PHE A 981 31.49 -1.41 11.61
CA PHE A 981 30.73 -0.22 12.00
C PHE A 981 31.04 0.95 11.06
N VAL A 982 30.00 1.64 10.59
CA VAL A 982 30.10 2.84 9.75
C VAL A 982 29.50 4.02 10.49
N ALA A 983 30.30 5.07 10.66
CA ALA A 983 29.85 6.28 11.32
C ALA A 983 29.12 7.23 10.38
N GLU A 984 27.89 7.59 10.73
CA GLU A 984 27.03 8.52 10.00
C GLU A 984 26.54 9.63 10.95
N ASP A 985 26.35 10.83 10.40
CA ASP A 985 26.09 12.14 11.07
C ASP A 985 26.83 12.50 12.39
N GLY A 986 27.88 11.74 12.73
CA GLY A 986 28.78 11.98 13.87
C GLY A 986 28.71 10.94 14.98
N ALA A 987 27.94 9.87 14.78
CA ALA A 987 27.74 8.77 15.73
C ALA A 987 27.98 7.39 15.07
N MET A 988 27.82 6.31 15.85
CA MET A 988 27.94 4.90 15.44
C MET A 988 27.07 4.05 16.37
N GLY A 989 26.38 3.07 15.81
CA GLY A 989 25.50 2.15 16.52
C GLY A 989 26.22 1.13 17.39
N THR A 990 25.42 0.30 18.05
CA THR A 990 25.85 -0.72 19.01
C THR A 990 25.16 -2.04 18.66
N ILE A 991 25.83 -3.17 18.87
CA ILE A 991 25.19 -4.49 18.92
C ILE A 991 24.93 -4.88 20.37
N GLY A 992 23.69 -5.26 20.71
CA GLY A 992 23.36 -5.76 22.05
C GLY A 992 21.87 -6.07 22.22
N GLU A 993 21.45 -6.28 23.46
CA GLU A 993 20.04 -6.45 23.82
C GLU A 993 19.27 -5.13 23.64
N PHE A 994 18.13 -5.17 22.94
CA PHE A 994 17.25 -4.03 22.75
C PHE A 994 15.80 -4.48 22.72
N ARG A 995 14.88 -3.68 23.27
CA ARG A 995 13.45 -3.94 23.10
C ARG A 995 13.06 -3.55 21.67
N SER A 996 12.72 -4.51 20.85
CA SER A 996 12.28 -4.32 19.47
C SER A 996 10.91 -3.64 19.37
N GLY A 997 10.07 -3.83 20.39
CA GLY A 997 8.65 -3.50 20.44
C GLY A 997 7.76 -4.74 20.43
N ARG A 998 8.23 -5.86 19.86
CA ARG A 998 7.48 -7.14 19.79
C ARG A 998 7.37 -7.83 21.14
N PHE A 999 8.40 -7.71 21.95
CA PHE A 999 8.48 -8.29 23.28
C PHE A 999 8.35 -7.15 24.32
N GLU A 1000 7.53 -7.35 25.35
CA GLU A 1000 7.31 -6.42 26.47
C GLU A 1000 8.63 -6.00 27.15
N THR A 1001 9.55 -6.95 27.25
CA THR A 1001 10.90 -6.82 27.79
C THR A 1001 11.87 -7.68 26.99
N SER A 1002 13.11 -7.22 26.90
CA SER A 1002 14.23 -8.03 26.45
C SER A 1002 14.75 -8.82 27.65
N ASP A 1003 14.35 -10.09 27.77
CA ASP A 1003 14.69 -10.98 28.89
C ASP A 1003 15.60 -12.17 28.46
N VAL A 1004 16.11 -12.12 27.23
CA VAL A 1004 17.19 -12.99 26.72
C VAL A 1004 18.47 -12.92 27.57
N VAL A 1005 19.29 -13.95 27.46
CA VAL A 1005 20.67 -13.99 27.95
C VAL A 1005 21.60 -14.01 26.74
N SER A 1006 22.13 -12.84 26.37
CA SER A 1006 23.00 -12.72 25.21
C SER A 1006 24.43 -13.24 25.42
N GLY A 1007 24.99 -13.89 24.39
CA GLY A 1007 26.37 -14.40 24.42
C GLY A 1007 27.08 -14.22 23.09
N VAL A 1008 28.31 -13.70 23.11
CA VAL A 1008 29.08 -13.39 21.89
C VAL A 1008 30.48 -14.01 21.87
N ASP A 1009 30.81 -14.74 20.80
CA ASP A 1009 32.19 -15.13 20.46
C ASP A 1009 32.78 -14.22 19.37
N LEU A 1010 33.89 -13.57 19.69
CA LEU A 1010 34.59 -12.64 18.79
C LEU A 1010 35.55 -13.31 17.78
N GLY A 1011 35.73 -14.63 17.84
CA GLY A 1011 36.19 -15.46 16.70
C GLY A 1011 37.64 -15.36 16.21
N GLU A 1012 38.46 -14.43 16.72
CA GLU A 1012 39.64 -13.89 16.01
C GLU A 1012 39.28 -13.12 14.73
N ALA A 1013 37.99 -12.74 14.57
CA ALA A 1013 37.47 -11.98 13.43
C ALA A 1013 38.08 -10.57 13.28
N THR A 1014 37.84 -9.93 12.14
CA THR A 1014 38.24 -8.54 11.87
C THR A 1014 37.17 -7.58 12.38
N LEU A 1015 37.56 -6.60 13.21
CA LEU A 1015 36.73 -5.44 13.52
C LEU A 1015 37.11 -4.28 12.60
N ALA A 1016 36.22 -3.93 11.66
CA ALA A 1016 36.38 -2.83 10.72
C ALA A 1016 35.58 -1.61 11.17
N ILE A 1017 36.20 -0.43 11.20
CA ILE A 1017 35.54 0.81 11.65
C ILE A 1017 35.76 1.94 10.66
N ASP A 1018 34.70 2.42 10.02
CA ASP A 1018 34.74 3.60 9.17
C ASP A 1018 34.33 4.85 9.95
N LEU A 1019 35.32 5.70 10.23
CA LEU A 1019 35.17 6.95 10.96
C LEU A 1019 34.89 8.16 10.05
N SER A 1020 34.50 7.95 8.78
CA SER A 1020 34.35 9.04 7.80
C SER A 1020 33.27 10.07 8.17
N GLY A 1021 32.17 9.66 8.83
CA GLY A 1021 31.20 10.59 9.43
C GLY A 1021 31.61 11.17 10.79
N MET A 1022 32.59 10.56 11.50
CA MET A 1022 32.95 11.00 12.86
C MET A 1022 33.66 12.35 12.89
N ALA A 1023 32.97 13.37 13.40
CA ALA A 1023 33.56 14.65 13.77
C ALA A 1023 34.85 14.47 14.61
N GLY A 1024 35.84 15.35 14.42
CA GLY A 1024 37.18 15.23 15.03
C GLY A 1024 37.29 15.45 16.54
N ALA A 1025 36.19 15.33 17.29
CA ALA A 1025 36.14 15.39 18.75
C ALA A 1025 36.75 14.14 19.40
N PRO A 1026 37.17 14.20 20.68
CA PRO A 1026 37.36 12.99 21.47
C PRO A 1026 35.99 12.39 21.80
N SER A 1027 35.84 11.07 21.62
CA SER A 1027 34.61 10.34 21.91
C SER A 1027 34.90 8.99 22.57
N GLN A 1028 33.88 8.40 23.18
CA GLN A 1028 33.86 7.02 23.62
C GLN A 1028 32.49 6.44 23.30
N THR A 1029 32.47 5.29 22.64
CA THR A 1029 31.27 4.62 22.11
C THR A 1029 31.35 3.15 22.50
N VAL A 1030 30.23 2.55 22.91
CA VAL A 1030 30.11 1.08 23.00
C VAL A 1030 29.79 0.59 21.60
N LEU A 1031 30.51 -0.43 21.11
CA LEU A 1031 30.23 -1.04 19.81
C LEU A 1031 29.47 -2.36 19.98
N LEU A 1032 29.73 -3.07 21.08
CA LEU A 1032 29.06 -4.32 21.40
C LEU A 1032 28.92 -4.46 22.93
N GLU A 1033 27.76 -4.91 23.38
CA GLU A 1033 27.40 -5.21 24.78
C GLU A 1033 26.60 -6.52 24.81
N ALA A 1034 26.89 -7.40 25.77
CA ALA A 1034 26.18 -8.67 25.96
C ALA A 1034 26.28 -9.14 27.43
N ASP A 1035 25.53 -10.18 27.82
CA ASP A 1035 25.58 -10.76 29.17
C ASP A 1035 26.87 -11.58 29.41
N GLU A 1036 27.54 -12.08 28.35
CA GLU A 1036 28.92 -12.61 28.40
C GLU A 1036 29.66 -12.48 27.04
N LEU A 1037 30.93 -12.05 27.07
CA LEU A 1037 31.84 -12.03 25.90
C LEU A 1037 32.97 -13.06 26.01
N ILE A 1038 33.21 -13.82 24.93
CA ILE A 1038 34.36 -14.71 24.79
C ILE A 1038 35.17 -14.44 23.51
N GLY A 1039 36.43 -14.88 23.48
CA GLY A 1039 37.30 -14.65 22.35
C GLY A 1039 37.72 -13.18 22.21
N ARG A 1040 38.37 -12.85 21.10
CA ARG A 1040 38.87 -11.49 20.79
C ARG A 1040 38.96 -11.30 19.28
N PHE A 1041 39.02 -10.06 18.81
CA PHE A 1041 39.35 -9.77 17.41
C PHE A 1041 40.82 -10.10 17.08
N GLY A 1042 41.05 -10.60 15.86
CA GLY A 1042 42.37 -10.92 15.32
C GLY A 1042 43.07 -9.73 14.65
N ASP A 1043 42.32 -8.88 13.96
CA ASP A 1043 42.79 -7.63 13.35
C ASP A 1043 41.80 -6.46 13.54
N LEU A 1044 42.29 -5.23 13.35
CA LEU A 1044 41.54 -3.98 13.47
C LEU A 1044 41.75 -3.08 12.25
N ASP A 1045 40.75 -2.96 11.37
CA ASP A 1045 40.79 -2.02 10.24
C ASP A 1045 40.10 -0.69 10.56
N PHE A 1046 40.64 0.41 10.03
CA PHE A 1046 40.21 1.77 10.34
C PHE A 1046 40.23 2.69 9.11
N THR A 1047 39.04 3.00 8.58
CA THR A 1047 38.83 4.08 7.61
C THR A 1047 38.55 5.40 8.35
N GLY A 1048 38.83 6.54 7.70
CA GLY A 1048 38.54 7.89 8.23
C GLY A 1048 39.44 8.42 9.38
N LEU A 1049 40.15 7.57 10.15
CA LEU A 1049 40.85 7.96 11.39
C LEU A 1049 41.80 9.18 11.26
N GLY A 1050 42.70 9.15 10.27
CA GLY A 1050 43.67 10.21 9.97
C GLY A 1050 44.92 10.26 10.86
N GLU A 1051 46.04 10.75 10.29
CA GLU A 1051 47.41 10.70 10.88
C GLU A 1051 47.60 11.38 12.27
N ASN A 1052 46.61 12.14 12.75
CA ASN A 1052 46.72 12.91 14.00
C ASN A 1052 45.59 12.62 14.99
N ARG A 1053 44.91 11.47 14.84
CA ARG A 1053 43.93 10.91 15.78
C ARG A 1053 44.43 9.53 16.23
N ASN A 1054 44.11 9.12 17.45
CA ASN A 1054 44.34 7.74 17.91
C ASN A 1054 43.00 7.07 18.16
N ALA A 1055 42.97 5.75 17.99
CA ALA A 1055 41.86 4.88 18.35
C ALA A 1055 42.32 3.80 19.32
N THR A 1056 41.52 3.54 20.35
CA THR A 1056 41.71 2.41 21.26
C THR A 1056 40.40 1.64 21.31
N VAL A 1057 40.43 0.41 20.81
CA VAL A 1057 39.38 -0.59 21.05
C VAL A 1057 39.73 -1.26 22.37
N THR A 1058 38.76 -1.37 23.27
CA THR A 1058 38.91 -2.04 24.56
C THR A 1058 37.89 -3.16 24.65
N ILE A 1059 38.34 -4.39 24.86
CA ILE A 1059 37.49 -5.51 25.29
C ILE A 1059 37.56 -5.57 26.82
N ASP A 1060 36.43 -5.54 27.51
CA ASP A 1060 36.36 -5.53 28.98
C ASP A 1060 35.45 -6.66 29.51
N TYR A 1061 36.03 -7.84 29.75
CA TYR A 1061 35.35 -9.05 30.29
C TYR A 1061 34.96 -8.94 31.79
N ALA A 1062 34.85 -7.72 32.30
CA ALA A 1062 34.33 -7.41 33.63
C ALA A 1062 33.10 -6.47 33.57
N SER A 1063 32.67 -6.10 32.36
CA SER A 1063 31.41 -5.42 32.05
C SER A 1063 30.92 -5.79 30.64
N ASP A 1064 31.37 -6.94 30.14
CA ASP A 1064 31.05 -7.61 28.88
C ASP A 1064 30.73 -6.68 27.70
N GLN A 1065 31.68 -5.77 27.46
CA GLN A 1065 31.57 -4.73 26.43
C GLN A 1065 32.84 -4.56 25.59
N VAL A 1066 32.63 -4.30 24.29
CA VAL A 1066 33.62 -3.76 23.35
C VAL A 1066 33.41 -2.25 23.23
N ARG A 1067 34.42 -1.46 23.58
CA ARG A 1067 34.35 0.01 23.58
C ARG A 1067 35.38 0.62 22.62
N LEU A 1068 34.96 1.53 21.74
CA LEU A 1068 35.88 2.38 20.99
C LEU A 1068 36.11 3.70 21.74
N THR A 1069 37.38 4.09 21.89
CA THR A 1069 37.78 5.41 22.41
C THR A 1069 38.62 6.15 21.36
N LEU A 1070 38.17 7.34 20.96
CA LEU A 1070 38.86 8.19 19.98
C LEU A 1070 39.52 9.40 20.67
N SER A 1071 40.77 9.70 20.30
CA SER A 1071 41.39 10.96 20.70
C SER A 1071 40.77 12.14 19.95
N ALA A 1072 40.96 13.35 20.48
CA ALA A 1072 40.71 14.57 19.71
C ALA A 1072 41.63 14.60 18.48
N SER A 1073 41.11 15.02 17.33
CA SER A 1073 41.93 15.22 16.13
C SER A 1073 42.98 16.31 16.36
N GLY A 1074 44.19 16.11 15.84
CA GLY A 1074 45.35 16.97 16.12
C GLY A 1074 46.06 16.68 17.44
N THR A 1075 45.69 15.62 18.17
CA THR A 1075 46.32 15.23 19.45
C THR A 1075 46.91 13.82 19.47
N GLY A 1076 46.54 12.97 18.51
CA GLY A 1076 47.11 11.63 18.30
C GLY A 1076 48.24 11.60 17.28
N THR A 1077 48.56 10.39 16.81
CA THR A 1077 49.65 10.04 15.89
C THR A 1077 49.24 8.97 14.86
N GLY A 1078 47.94 8.77 14.62
CA GLY A 1078 47.43 7.69 13.76
C GLY A 1078 47.56 6.31 14.39
N GLN A 1079 47.66 6.21 15.72
CA GLN A 1079 47.86 4.93 16.40
C GLN A 1079 46.52 4.27 16.74
N VAL A 1080 46.35 3.05 16.23
CA VAL A 1080 45.31 2.08 16.66
C VAL A 1080 45.89 1.19 17.76
N THR A 1081 45.06 0.79 18.72
CA THR A 1081 45.41 -0.16 19.80
C THR A 1081 44.21 -1.03 20.16
N LEU A 1082 44.47 -2.32 20.43
CA LEU A 1082 43.56 -3.21 21.14
C LEU A 1082 44.06 -3.37 22.57
N ASP A 1083 43.29 -2.88 23.54
CA ASP A 1083 43.48 -3.13 24.97
C ASP A 1083 42.47 -4.20 25.44
N ILE A 1084 42.89 -5.04 26.40
CA ILE A 1084 42.06 -6.10 26.98
C ILE A 1084 42.08 -5.97 28.50
N LEU A 1085 40.90 -5.96 29.11
CA LEU A 1085 40.67 -5.84 30.55
C LEU A 1085 39.95 -7.09 31.08
N GLY A 1086 40.31 -7.50 32.30
CA GLY A 1086 39.85 -8.77 32.87
C GLY A 1086 40.42 -10.00 32.17
N ALA A 1087 39.65 -11.07 32.17
CA ALA A 1087 39.80 -12.28 31.37
C ALA A 1087 38.41 -12.88 31.13
N GLU A 1088 38.25 -13.73 30.11
CA GLU A 1088 37.01 -14.48 29.78
C GLU A 1088 36.45 -15.33 30.95
N SER A 1089 37.19 -15.45 32.07
CA SER A 1089 36.74 -16.14 33.28
C SER A 1089 36.34 -15.19 34.42
N ASP A 1090 36.40 -13.87 34.22
CA ASP A 1090 35.99 -12.89 35.24
C ASP A 1090 34.46 -12.67 35.22
N GLY A 1091 33.80 -12.85 34.06
CA GLY A 1091 32.36 -13.05 33.92
C GLY A 1091 31.84 -14.34 34.58
N SER A 1092 32.68 -15.38 34.76
CA SER A 1092 32.31 -16.68 35.38
C SER A 1092 31.79 -16.67 36.84
N GLY A 1093 31.50 -15.50 37.41
CA GLY A 1093 30.62 -15.32 38.58
C GLY A 1093 29.13 -15.21 38.27
N MET A 1094 28.75 -15.01 37.00
CA MET A 1094 27.38 -14.98 36.46
C MET A 1094 26.74 -16.37 36.47
N THR A 1095 25.41 -16.43 36.28
CA THR A 1095 24.67 -17.71 36.31
C THR A 1095 24.94 -18.56 35.07
N HIS A 1096 25.14 -17.93 33.91
CA HIS A 1096 24.99 -18.56 32.59
C HIS A 1096 26.29 -18.82 31.82
N TYR A 1097 27.47 -18.36 32.30
CA TYR A 1097 28.77 -18.52 31.62
C TYR A 1097 29.03 -19.91 31.02
N GLN A 1098 28.74 -20.98 31.77
CA GLN A 1098 28.99 -22.35 31.28
C GLN A 1098 27.93 -22.83 30.29
N GLU A 1099 26.72 -22.28 30.34
CA GLU A 1099 25.62 -22.60 29.42
C GLU A 1099 25.86 -21.90 28.08
N ILE A 1100 26.26 -20.61 28.11
CA ILE A 1100 26.71 -19.83 26.96
C ILE A 1100 27.96 -20.48 26.31
N LEU A 1101 28.97 -20.84 27.11
CA LEU A 1101 30.20 -21.45 26.59
C LEU A 1101 29.98 -22.85 25.98
N GLU A 1102 29.09 -23.67 26.55
CA GLU A 1102 28.73 -24.96 25.96
C GLU A 1102 27.89 -24.80 24.67
N ALA A 1103 27.13 -23.70 24.54
CA ALA A 1103 26.33 -23.40 23.34
C ALA A 1103 27.17 -22.79 22.20
N LEU A 1104 27.98 -21.75 22.43
CA LEU A 1104 28.85 -21.15 21.40
C LEU A 1104 29.85 -22.17 20.81
N GLN A 1105 30.25 -23.17 21.61
CA GLN A 1105 31.12 -24.28 21.20
C GLN A 1105 30.37 -25.51 20.67
N ALA A 1106 29.05 -25.42 20.47
CA ALA A 1106 28.26 -26.51 19.91
C ALA A 1106 28.58 -26.78 18.44
N ASP A 1107 28.45 -28.05 18.06
CA ASP A 1107 28.47 -28.48 16.66
C ASP A 1107 27.04 -28.37 16.13
N TYR A 1108 26.72 -27.21 15.54
CA TYR A 1108 25.39 -26.90 15.00
C TYR A 1108 25.02 -27.73 13.75
N GLY A 1109 25.97 -28.46 13.16
CA GLY A 1109 25.74 -29.40 12.08
C GLY A 1109 26.49 -29.05 10.79
N THR A 1110 25.85 -29.29 9.65
CA THR A 1110 26.40 -28.98 8.32
C THR A 1110 25.33 -28.30 7.48
N PRO A 1111 25.70 -27.29 6.65
CA PRO A 1111 24.82 -26.67 5.67
C PRO A 1111 23.95 -27.66 4.89
N ILE A 1112 22.70 -27.26 4.68
CA ILE A 1112 21.67 -28.02 3.98
C ILE A 1112 21.62 -27.50 2.53
N THR A 1113 21.54 -28.41 1.56
CA THR A 1113 21.31 -28.04 0.15
C THR A 1113 19.82 -27.90 -0.12
N ASP A 1114 19.43 -26.85 -0.85
CA ASP A 1114 18.17 -26.68 -1.61
C ASP A 1114 17.01 -27.63 -1.18
N PRO A 1115 16.02 -27.13 -0.43
CA PRO A 1115 14.89 -27.92 0.08
C PRO A 1115 13.84 -28.21 -1.00
N ILE A 1116 13.68 -27.32 -1.98
CA ILE A 1116 12.62 -27.37 -2.99
C ILE A 1116 13.07 -28.18 -4.23
N ALA A 1117 14.39 -28.29 -4.48
CA ALA A 1117 15.14 -29.20 -5.35
C ALA A 1117 14.35 -30.26 -6.16
N ALA A 1118 13.52 -29.82 -7.10
CA ALA A 1118 12.82 -30.71 -8.02
C ALA A 1118 13.86 -31.45 -8.88
N PRO A 1119 13.92 -32.80 -8.87
CA PRO A 1119 14.98 -33.52 -9.56
C PRO A 1119 14.85 -33.31 -11.09
N PRO A 1120 15.92 -32.86 -11.79
CA PRO A 1120 15.84 -32.53 -13.20
C PRO A 1120 15.33 -33.72 -14.03
N THR A 1121 14.41 -33.41 -14.96
CA THR A 1121 13.43 -34.35 -15.55
C THR A 1121 14.02 -35.71 -15.97
N GLY A 1122 13.52 -36.81 -15.39
CA GLY A 1122 14.27 -38.09 -15.39
C GLY A 1122 13.58 -39.39 -15.82
N ALA A 1123 12.24 -39.52 -15.83
CA ALA A 1123 11.54 -40.70 -16.38
C ALA A 1123 10.02 -40.50 -16.54
N SER A 1124 9.42 -41.12 -17.57
CA SER A 1124 7.97 -41.09 -17.79
C SER A 1124 7.20 -42.01 -16.84
N ALA A 1125 6.41 -41.42 -15.93
CA ALA A 1125 5.34 -42.13 -15.23
C ALA A 1125 4.21 -42.46 -16.22
N SER A 1126 4.00 -43.75 -16.50
CA SER A 1126 2.92 -44.19 -17.39
C SER A 1126 1.58 -44.17 -16.67
N ILE A 1127 0.56 -43.55 -17.28
CA ILE A 1127 -0.83 -43.42 -16.79
C ILE A 1127 -1.62 -44.75 -16.81
N LEU A 1128 -1.04 -45.83 -16.30
CA LEU A 1128 -1.56 -47.21 -16.35
C LEU A 1128 -1.36 -48.04 -15.07
N ASP A 1129 -0.89 -47.43 -13.97
CA ASP A 1129 -0.86 -48.05 -12.63
C ASP A 1129 -1.62 -47.18 -11.59
N TRP A 1130 -2.93 -47.00 -11.82
CA TRP A 1130 -3.96 -46.63 -10.83
C TRP A 1130 -5.19 -47.55 -11.06
#